data_AF-A0A357KU90-F1
#
_entry.id   AF-A0A357KU90-F1
#
_cell.length_a   1.000
_cell.length_b   1.000
_cell.length_c   1.000
_cell.angle_alpha   90.00
_cell.angle_beta   90.00
_cell.angle_gamma   90.00
#
_symmetry.space_group_name_H-M   'P 1'
#
loop_
_entity.id
_entity.type
_entity.pdbx_description
1 polymer ?
#
loop_
_entity_poly.entity_id
_entity_poly.type
_entity_poly.pdbx_seq_one_letter_code
_entity_poly.pdbx_strand_id
1 'polypeptide(L)'
;WLRIGDRAAGAIKSGGTTRRAAKMVCLDMDHPDIEAFVNWKVREELKVAALVEGMKHLGEDQKETAERLGLRLDYDFNGEAYYTVSGQNSNNSVRIPDAFFEAVDKDAEWHLRWRVAKKKDGSDISRTLKARDLWEQIGFAAWRCADPGVQYDSTINAWHTCPASGRINASNPCSEYMFLDNTACNLASINLLKLYDPQTRSFDVGLYEHAIDLWTVVLEISVLMAAFPSREIARLSFDFRTLGLGYANIGAMLMQAGVPYDSDEGRAVCAMLTSIMTGRSYRVSAEMAAEHGPFAGYGANKDHMLRVIRNHRRAAQGLSRTAGDWEDLKIRPVPIDHTLVRAGRVNITNAKALLTHAVRAWDEALELGERHGFRNAQTTVIAPTGTIGLLMDCDTTGVEPDFALVKFKKLAGGGYFKIANQSVEPALRALGYTTAQIGDMMAYVLGLLRLDVPVPAADSDGAPEHDLSVTLADVLREAGLNEEDLRAIEASLPTVFELGFAFGAWSLSDDSLRRLRVDPGAARADASFNLLKKLGLNALQIDLLNERICGTQTVEGAPHLRPEHLAVFDCANACGRKGVRFIAPEGHIRMMAAAQPFISGAISKTINLPNNASVEDIKSAYRLSWELGLKANALYRDGCKLSQPLSTKSSDGGISGGDSKPADAKLVREGELLLLSADDEEEDTLDAARDEVARETRAALVAAMRSDERGVRESAERITHRPMRRRLPDTRRSLTHKFNIAGHEGYLTVGLYDDGQPGELFITMAKEGSTIGGLMDSLGTAVSVALQYGVPVESLVKKFTHQRFEPAGMTTNREIPIAKSLVDYIFRWMGMEFIDGYRDANAPRRIGAGRDEPEESGVSRRAEVVVVERAERVQRLAPDAGALSEPKGAPGAAARKQSAGVSTVVVVESATVATPAGAVSALSVAMTDCQGDAPACDVCGTITVRNGACYKCLNCGHSMGCS
;
A
#
# COMPACT_ATOMS: atom_id res chain seq x y z
N TRP A 1 4.30 26.05 -23.68
CA TRP A 1 3.27 25.27 -22.95
C TRP A 1 3.87 24.45 -21.79
N LEU A 2 4.78 23.49 -22.04
CA LEU A 2 5.30 22.53 -21.04
C LEU A 2 5.57 23.09 -19.63
N ARG A 3 6.36 24.18 -19.51
CA ARG A 3 6.68 24.86 -18.24
C ARG A 3 5.44 25.35 -17.48
N ILE A 4 4.41 25.85 -18.18
CA ILE A 4 3.16 26.31 -17.57
C ILE A 4 2.40 25.12 -16.98
N GLY A 5 2.25 24.04 -17.75
CA GLY A 5 1.57 22.84 -17.28
C GLY A 5 2.31 22.16 -16.12
N ASP A 6 3.64 22.18 -16.11
CA ASP A 6 4.46 21.64 -15.02
C ASP A 6 4.32 22.47 -13.72
N ARG A 7 4.34 23.80 -13.82
CA ARG A 7 4.02 24.69 -12.68
C ARG A 7 2.59 24.50 -12.17
N ALA A 8 1.62 24.34 -13.07
CA ALA A 8 0.23 24.06 -12.70
C ALA A 8 0.08 22.73 -11.96
N ALA A 9 0.75 21.66 -12.40
CA ALA A 9 0.76 20.37 -11.70
C ALA A 9 1.42 20.49 -10.31
N GLY A 10 2.56 21.18 -10.20
CA GLY A 10 3.22 21.43 -8.91
C GLY A 10 2.38 22.26 -7.92
N ALA A 11 1.52 23.14 -8.41
CA ALA A 11 0.62 23.94 -7.58
C ALA A 11 -0.61 23.17 -7.05
N ILE A 12 -1.02 22.09 -7.72
CA ILE A 12 -2.18 21.28 -7.33
C ILE A 12 -1.74 20.24 -6.29
N LYS A 13 -2.26 20.39 -5.06
CA LYS A 13 -1.98 19.49 -3.93
C LYS A 13 -3.14 18.52 -3.71
N SER A 14 -2.97 17.29 -4.20
CA SER A 14 -4.01 16.26 -4.22
C SER A 14 -4.02 15.42 -2.95
N GLY A 15 -4.64 15.95 -1.88
CA GLY A 15 -4.90 15.23 -0.63
C GLY A 15 -4.03 15.62 0.57
N GLY A 16 -3.62 16.88 0.68
CA GLY A 16 -2.87 17.39 1.83
C GLY A 16 -1.66 18.23 1.42
N THR A 17 -0.80 18.59 2.37
CA THR A 17 0.37 19.48 2.11
C THR A 17 1.48 18.85 1.25
N THR A 18 1.55 17.51 1.19
CA THR A 18 2.71 16.74 0.72
C THR A 18 2.56 16.05 -0.65
N ARG A 19 1.34 15.82 -1.16
CA ARG A 19 1.13 15.06 -2.41
C ARG A 19 0.88 15.97 -3.62
N ARG A 20 1.90 16.14 -4.45
CA ARG A 20 1.84 16.87 -5.74
C ARG A 20 1.00 16.12 -6.78
N ALA A 21 0.33 16.85 -7.67
CA ALA A 21 -0.24 16.27 -8.88
C ALA A 21 0.86 15.92 -9.89
N ALA A 22 0.66 14.85 -10.65
CA ALA A 22 1.55 14.39 -11.71
C ALA A 22 0.78 14.25 -13.03
N LYS A 23 1.45 14.52 -14.16
CA LYS A 23 0.89 14.36 -15.50
C LYS A 23 1.86 13.61 -16.42
N MET A 24 1.34 12.90 -17.43
CA MET A 24 2.13 12.52 -18.60
C MET A 24 2.06 13.62 -19.65
N VAL A 25 3.13 13.82 -20.42
CA VAL A 25 3.08 14.51 -21.71
C VAL A 25 3.59 13.54 -22.77
N CYS A 26 2.76 13.23 -23.76
CA CYS A 26 3.13 12.46 -24.93
C CYS A 26 3.38 13.43 -26.10
N LEU A 27 4.44 13.19 -26.89
CA LEU A 27 4.69 13.95 -28.12
C LEU A 27 4.99 13.01 -29.29
N ASP A 28 4.41 13.30 -30.45
CA ASP A 28 4.68 12.54 -31.68
C ASP A 28 6.11 12.77 -32.20
N MET A 29 6.71 11.71 -32.72
CA MET A 29 8.09 11.72 -33.24
C MET A 29 8.33 12.66 -34.43
N ASP A 30 7.29 13.07 -35.15
CA ASP A 30 7.36 14.03 -36.25
C ASP A 30 6.98 15.46 -35.82
N HIS A 31 6.81 15.75 -34.52
CA HIS A 31 6.51 17.11 -34.08
C HIS A 31 7.71 18.06 -34.28
N PRO A 32 7.53 19.33 -34.73
CA PRO A 32 8.64 20.26 -34.98
C PRO A 32 9.56 20.50 -33.77
N ASP A 33 8.99 20.49 -32.57
CA ASP A 33 9.70 20.69 -31.30
C ASP A 33 10.30 19.39 -30.69
N ILE A 34 10.31 18.25 -31.40
CA ILE A 34 10.67 16.94 -30.83
C ILE A 34 12.04 16.93 -30.12
N GLU A 35 13.09 17.48 -30.73
CA GLU A 35 14.42 17.57 -30.11
C GLU A 35 14.42 18.44 -28.84
N ALA A 36 13.64 19.52 -28.83
CA ALA A 36 13.53 20.40 -27.67
C ALA A 36 12.75 19.73 -26.52
N PHE A 37 11.77 18.88 -26.85
CA PHE A 37 11.01 18.06 -25.89
C PHE A 37 11.87 16.96 -25.28
N VAL A 38 12.55 16.15 -26.11
CA VAL A 38 13.45 15.06 -25.69
C VAL A 38 14.53 15.59 -24.74
N ASN A 39 15.21 16.66 -25.13
CA ASN A 39 16.31 17.23 -24.34
C ASN A 39 15.84 18.16 -23.19
N TRP A 40 14.53 18.37 -22.99
CA TRP A 40 14.07 19.35 -21.99
C TRP A 40 14.51 18.97 -20.58
N LYS A 41 14.20 17.74 -20.13
CA LYS A 41 14.56 17.29 -18.77
C LYS A 41 16.06 17.20 -18.55
N VAL A 42 16.84 16.78 -19.55
CA VAL A 42 18.31 16.79 -19.49
C VAL A 42 18.85 18.19 -19.13
N ARG A 43 18.29 19.24 -19.75
CA ARG A 43 18.66 20.63 -19.47
C ARG A 43 18.21 21.12 -18.09
N GLU A 44 17.15 20.55 -17.52
CA GLU A 44 16.66 20.91 -16.19
C GLU A 44 17.47 20.18 -15.10
N GLU A 45 17.79 18.89 -15.26
CA GLU A 45 18.67 18.14 -14.35
C GLU A 45 20.10 18.72 -14.29
N LEU A 46 20.61 19.29 -15.39
CA LEU A 46 21.89 20.03 -15.36
C LEU A 46 21.81 21.28 -14.47
N LYS A 47 20.65 21.93 -14.34
CA LYS A 47 20.47 23.04 -13.40
C LYS A 47 20.36 22.54 -11.96
N VAL A 48 19.69 21.41 -11.73
CA VAL A 48 19.69 20.75 -10.41
C VAL A 48 21.14 20.51 -9.97
N ALA A 49 21.96 19.88 -10.81
CA ALA A 49 23.37 19.63 -10.49
C ALA A 49 24.14 20.92 -10.17
N ALA A 50 23.94 22.00 -10.93
CA ALA A 50 24.57 23.29 -10.67
C ALA A 50 24.09 23.96 -9.36
N LEU A 51 22.80 23.82 -9.02
CA LEU A 51 22.25 24.31 -7.75
C LEU A 51 22.81 23.51 -6.56
N VAL A 52 22.85 22.18 -6.66
CA VAL A 52 23.44 21.30 -5.64
C VAL A 52 24.90 21.64 -5.40
N GLU A 53 25.68 21.85 -6.47
CA GLU A 53 27.10 22.20 -6.36
C GLU A 53 27.30 23.62 -5.80
N GLY A 54 26.45 24.56 -6.18
CA GLY A 54 26.45 25.92 -5.62
C GLY A 54 26.13 25.94 -4.12
N MET A 55 25.16 25.14 -3.66
CA MET A 55 24.79 25.05 -2.23
C MET A 55 25.95 24.56 -1.35
N LYS A 56 26.83 23.69 -1.85
CA LYS A 56 28.05 23.26 -1.12
C LYS A 56 29.08 24.36 -0.90
N HIS A 57 29.06 25.40 -1.73
CA HIS A 57 30.07 26.47 -1.78
C HIS A 57 29.53 27.83 -1.29
N LEU A 58 28.41 27.83 -0.58
CA LEU A 58 27.85 29.03 0.04
C LEU A 58 28.74 29.52 1.19
N GLY A 59 28.90 30.84 1.28
CA GLY A 59 29.57 31.50 2.41
C GLY A 59 28.76 31.37 3.70
N GLU A 60 29.43 31.49 4.86
CA GLU A 60 28.76 31.42 6.16
C GLU A 60 27.68 32.50 6.31
N ASP A 61 27.90 33.69 5.75
CA ASP A 61 26.92 34.78 5.68
C ASP A 61 25.64 34.38 4.93
N GLN A 62 25.77 33.56 3.89
CA GLN A 62 24.66 33.05 3.08
C GLN A 62 23.92 31.91 3.80
N LYS A 63 24.64 31.08 4.56
CA LYS A 63 24.05 30.03 5.41
C LYS A 63 23.25 30.63 6.56
N GLU A 64 23.84 31.56 7.33
CA GLU A 64 23.16 32.32 8.39
C GLU A 64 21.91 33.03 7.85
N THR A 65 22.01 33.64 6.67
CA THR A 65 20.87 34.26 6.00
C THR A 65 19.77 33.26 5.65
N ALA A 66 20.13 32.05 5.20
CA ALA A 66 19.17 31.00 4.87
C ALA A 66 18.47 30.46 6.13
N GLU A 67 19.22 30.17 7.20
CA GLU A 67 18.68 29.74 8.50
C GLU A 67 17.72 30.78 9.07
N ARG A 68 18.11 32.05 9.07
CA ARG A 68 17.27 33.18 9.50
C ARG A 68 15.96 33.32 8.70
N LEU A 69 15.95 32.88 7.45
CA LEU A 69 14.76 32.86 6.59
C LEU A 69 13.95 31.55 6.70
N GLY A 70 14.45 30.55 7.46
CA GLY A 70 13.90 29.19 7.47
C GLY A 70 14.08 28.45 6.13
N LEU A 71 14.97 28.92 5.26
CA LEU A 71 15.21 28.37 3.93
C LEU A 71 16.05 27.10 4.04
N ARG A 72 15.41 25.95 3.84
CA ARG A 72 16.07 24.65 3.93
C ARG A 72 16.88 24.37 2.65
N LEU A 73 18.19 24.63 2.71
CA LEU A 73 19.16 24.42 1.63
C LEU A 73 19.56 22.94 1.49
N ASP A 74 18.57 22.06 1.31
CA ASP A 74 18.81 20.66 0.96
C ASP A 74 18.44 20.34 -0.50
N TYR A 75 18.90 19.17 -0.94
CA TYR A 75 18.64 18.62 -2.27
C TYR A 75 17.73 17.38 -2.21
N ASP A 76 16.88 17.27 -1.17
CA ASP A 76 15.79 16.30 -1.20
C ASP A 76 14.84 16.64 -2.36
N PHE A 77 14.24 15.62 -2.97
CA PHE A 77 13.30 15.83 -4.08
C PHE A 77 12.04 16.61 -3.70
N ASN A 78 11.81 16.85 -2.39
CA ASN A 78 10.77 17.72 -1.83
C ASN A 78 11.33 19.04 -1.23
N GLY A 79 12.64 19.28 -1.32
CA GLY A 79 13.31 20.47 -0.83
C GLY A 79 13.01 21.71 -1.68
N GLU A 80 13.16 22.90 -1.09
CA GLU A 80 12.73 24.16 -1.73
C GLU A 80 13.53 24.48 -3.00
N ALA A 81 14.85 24.24 -2.97
CA ALA A 81 15.72 24.39 -4.12
C ALA A 81 15.25 23.53 -5.31
N TYR A 82 14.79 22.30 -5.07
CA TYR A 82 14.33 21.38 -6.13
C TYR A 82 13.02 21.85 -6.79
N TYR A 83 12.13 22.54 -6.06
CA TYR A 83 10.92 23.15 -6.63
C TYR A 83 11.20 24.32 -7.59
N THR A 84 12.37 24.94 -7.53
CA THR A 84 12.71 26.05 -8.45
C THR A 84 12.89 25.57 -9.89
N VAL A 85 13.28 24.31 -10.09
CA VAL A 85 13.56 23.71 -11.41
C VAL A 85 12.27 23.20 -12.08
N SER A 86 12.19 23.29 -13.42
CA SER A 86 11.02 22.83 -14.17
C SER A 86 11.12 21.37 -14.63
N GLY A 87 10.00 20.76 -14.98
CA GLY A 87 9.91 19.41 -15.53
C GLY A 87 9.77 18.29 -14.48
N GLN A 88 9.73 18.65 -13.19
CA GLN A 88 9.69 17.69 -12.08
C GLN A 88 8.28 17.16 -11.76
N ASN A 89 7.22 17.76 -12.31
CA ASN A 89 5.83 17.35 -12.08
C ASN A 89 5.20 16.71 -13.34
N SER A 90 6.01 16.33 -14.32
CA SER A 90 5.58 15.63 -15.53
C SER A 90 6.48 14.47 -15.90
N ASN A 91 5.89 13.32 -16.22
CA ASN A 91 6.55 12.27 -17.00
C ASN A 91 6.46 12.66 -18.48
N ASN A 92 7.51 12.40 -19.26
CA ASN A 92 7.53 12.69 -20.69
C ASN A 92 7.66 11.38 -21.47
N SER A 93 6.95 11.25 -22.59
CA SER A 93 7.08 10.11 -23.50
C SER A 93 6.96 10.52 -24.96
N VAL A 94 7.60 9.77 -25.85
CA VAL A 94 7.49 9.95 -27.31
C VAL A 94 6.62 8.85 -27.95
N ARG A 95 5.76 9.23 -28.90
CA ARG A 95 4.92 8.31 -29.69
C ARG A 95 5.68 7.89 -30.95
N ILE A 96 6.19 6.66 -30.96
CA ILE A 96 7.05 6.13 -32.03
C ILE A 96 6.22 5.24 -32.97
N PRO A 97 6.01 5.63 -34.24
CA PRO A 97 5.40 4.76 -35.25
C PRO A 97 6.43 3.78 -35.83
N ASP A 98 5.99 2.64 -36.36
CA ASP A 98 6.90 1.63 -36.96
C ASP A 98 7.77 2.21 -38.09
N ALA A 99 7.23 3.19 -38.83
CA ALA A 99 7.93 3.88 -39.90
C ALA A 99 9.19 4.63 -39.42
N PHE A 100 9.26 5.02 -38.14
CA PHE A 100 10.46 5.62 -37.56
C PHE A 100 11.58 4.59 -37.42
N PHE A 101 11.30 3.39 -36.91
CA PHE A 101 12.30 2.32 -36.82
C PHE A 101 12.79 1.88 -38.21
N GLU A 102 11.89 1.80 -39.20
CA GLU A 102 12.32 1.58 -40.58
C GLU A 102 13.25 2.68 -41.13
N ALA A 103 13.01 3.94 -40.75
CA ALA A 103 13.85 5.06 -41.15
C ALA A 103 15.22 5.02 -40.45
N VAL A 104 15.26 4.65 -39.15
CA VAL A 104 16.52 4.41 -38.41
C VAL A 104 17.33 3.28 -39.06
N ASP A 105 16.69 2.15 -39.39
CA ASP A 105 17.35 1.00 -39.99
C ASP A 105 17.98 1.36 -41.35
N LYS A 106 17.22 2.05 -42.21
CA LYS A 106 17.62 2.47 -43.56
C LYS A 106 18.55 3.70 -43.61
N ASP A 107 18.90 4.30 -42.46
CA ASP A 107 19.55 5.61 -42.36
C ASP A 107 18.84 6.73 -43.16
N ALA A 108 17.51 6.69 -43.16
CA ALA A 108 16.68 7.58 -43.94
C ALA A 108 16.48 8.95 -43.26
N GLU A 109 15.97 9.88 -44.06
CA GLU A 109 15.45 11.16 -43.57
C GLU A 109 14.15 10.99 -42.79
N TRP A 110 13.94 11.86 -41.80
CA TRP A 110 12.73 11.95 -41.00
C TRP A 110 12.16 13.38 -41.08
N HIS A 111 10.93 13.51 -41.57
CA HIS A 111 10.31 14.82 -41.81
C HIS A 111 9.42 15.23 -40.63
N LEU A 112 9.75 16.36 -39.99
CA LEU A 112 8.92 16.96 -38.95
C LEU A 112 7.78 17.77 -39.59
N ARG A 113 6.56 17.65 -39.07
CA ARG A 113 5.33 18.18 -39.68
C ARG A 113 4.57 19.15 -38.77
N TRP A 114 4.25 20.33 -39.30
CA TRP A 114 3.36 21.27 -38.64
C TRP A 114 1.96 20.69 -38.44
N ARG A 115 1.38 20.88 -37.25
CA ARG A 115 0.06 20.35 -36.90
C ARG A 115 -1.12 21.17 -37.44
N VAL A 116 -0.94 22.48 -37.60
CA VAL A 116 -2.01 23.43 -37.98
C VAL A 116 -1.61 24.38 -39.12
N ALA A 117 -0.33 24.66 -39.29
CA ALA A 117 0.17 25.54 -40.34
C ALA A 117 0.60 24.74 -41.57
N LYS A 118 0.31 25.24 -42.77
CA LYS A 118 0.97 24.79 -44.00
C LYS A 118 1.86 25.90 -44.53
N LYS A 119 2.99 25.55 -45.14
CA LYS A 119 3.80 26.48 -45.94
C LYS A 119 2.98 26.96 -47.16
N LYS A 120 3.42 28.06 -47.77
CA LYS A 120 2.71 28.67 -48.92
C LYS A 120 2.64 27.77 -50.17
N ASP A 121 3.49 26.76 -50.24
CA ASP A 121 3.51 25.69 -51.25
C ASP A 121 2.54 24.53 -50.94
N GLY A 122 1.81 24.59 -49.82
CA GLY A 122 0.90 23.53 -49.35
C GLY A 122 1.58 22.44 -48.52
N SER A 123 2.91 22.48 -48.34
CA SER A 123 3.67 21.51 -47.56
C SER A 123 3.44 21.69 -46.05
N ASP A 124 3.27 20.58 -45.34
CA ASP A 124 3.23 20.52 -43.88
C ASP A 124 4.63 20.31 -43.27
N ILE A 125 5.63 19.94 -44.08
CA ILE A 125 7.00 19.66 -43.60
C ILE A 125 7.63 20.95 -43.08
N SER A 126 7.90 20.97 -41.78
CA SER A 126 8.64 22.03 -41.10
C SER A 126 10.13 21.95 -41.42
N ARG A 127 10.76 20.83 -41.05
CA ARG A 127 12.20 20.55 -41.11
C ARG A 127 12.44 19.05 -41.31
N THR A 128 13.55 18.69 -41.94
CA THR A 128 14.00 17.30 -42.05
C THR A 128 15.18 17.06 -41.11
N LEU A 129 15.23 15.88 -40.50
CA LEU A 129 16.34 15.37 -39.68
C LEU A 129 16.82 14.03 -40.27
N LYS A 130 17.98 13.53 -39.82
CA LYS A 130 18.30 12.10 -39.94
C LYS A 130 17.58 11.32 -38.85
N ALA A 131 16.97 10.18 -39.19
CA ALA A 131 16.24 9.37 -38.21
C ALA A 131 17.16 8.84 -37.10
N ARG A 132 18.41 8.46 -37.45
CA ARG A 132 19.43 8.00 -36.50
C ARG A 132 19.81 9.10 -35.50
N ASP A 133 20.09 10.32 -35.94
CA ASP A 133 20.49 11.42 -35.05
C ASP A 133 19.41 11.72 -33.98
N LEU A 134 18.12 11.64 -34.35
CA LEU A 134 17.02 11.79 -33.40
C LEU A 134 16.93 10.59 -32.43
N TRP A 135 17.24 9.38 -32.91
CA TRP A 135 17.29 8.18 -32.08
C TRP A 135 18.44 8.22 -31.06
N GLU A 136 19.62 8.70 -31.46
CA GLU A 136 20.75 8.96 -30.55
C GLU A 136 20.38 9.94 -29.44
N GLN A 137 19.70 11.05 -29.79
CA GLN A 137 19.23 12.03 -28.80
C GLN A 137 18.23 11.42 -27.80
N ILE A 138 17.31 10.55 -28.25
CA ILE A 138 16.34 9.86 -27.38
C ILE A 138 17.06 8.90 -26.43
N GLY A 139 17.97 8.07 -26.96
CA GLY A 139 18.77 7.15 -26.15
C GLY A 139 19.61 7.89 -25.11
N PHE A 140 20.30 8.95 -25.51
CA PHE A 140 21.11 9.77 -24.60
C PHE A 140 20.28 10.46 -23.52
N ALA A 141 19.13 11.04 -23.87
CA ALA A 141 18.26 11.69 -22.89
C ALA A 141 17.73 10.69 -21.85
N ALA A 142 17.20 9.55 -22.30
CA ALA A 142 16.70 8.50 -21.42
C ALA A 142 17.82 7.91 -20.54
N TRP A 143 19.02 7.70 -21.10
CA TRP A 143 20.22 7.32 -20.33
C TRP A 143 20.61 8.36 -19.26
N ARG A 144 20.46 9.65 -19.56
CA ARG A 144 20.93 10.75 -18.70
C ARG A 144 19.97 11.10 -17.57
N CYS A 145 18.65 10.95 -17.75
CA CYS A 145 17.64 11.35 -16.77
C CYS A 145 16.35 10.49 -16.71
N ALA A 146 16.33 9.28 -17.29
CA ALA A 146 15.17 8.38 -17.38
C ALA A 146 13.94 8.91 -18.16
N ASP A 147 14.10 9.99 -18.94
CA ASP A 147 13.07 10.55 -19.82
C ASP A 147 13.69 10.89 -21.19
N PRO A 148 12.95 10.75 -22.31
CA PRO A 148 11.56 10.35 -22.39
C PRO A 148 11.38 8.83 -22.33
N GLY A 149 10.27 8.36 -21.75
CA GLY A 149 9.75 7.02 -22.03
C GLY A 149 9.26 6.88 -23.48
N VAL A 150 8.88 5.67 -23.89
CA VAL A 150 8.42 5.42 -25.27
C VAL A 150 7.06 4.73 -25.29
N GLN A 151 6.25 5.10 -26.29
CA GLN A 151 4.94 4.51 -26.57
C GLN A 151 4.90 4.13 -28.06
N TYR A 152 4.64 2.87 -28.36
CA TYR A 152 4.74 2.31 -29.70
C TYR A 152 3.42 2.51 -30.44
N ASP A 153 3.32 3.62 -31.14
CA ASP A 153 2.07 4.18 -31.65
C ASP A 153 1.31 3.24 -32.59
N SER A 154 2.05 2.59 -33.49
CA SER A 154 1.52 1.62 -34.44
C SER A 154 1.00 0.36 -33.72
N THR A 155 1.75 -0.16 -32.74
CA THR A 155 1.33 -1.31 -31.93
C THR A 155 0.10 -0.97 -31.08
N ILE A 156 0.07 0.20 -30.43
CA ILE A 156 -1.09 0.67 -29.64
C ILE A 156 -2.35 0.69 -30.51
N ASN A 157 -2.29 1.30 -31.69
CA ASN A 157 -3.47 1.45 -32.55
C ASN A 157 -3.85 0.17 -33.32
N ALA A 158 -2.90 -0.75 -33.58
CA ALA A 158 -3.22 -2.07 -34.14
C ALA A 158 -4.07 -2.93 -33.19
N TRP A 159 -3.83 -2.80 -31.87
CA TRP A 159 -4.60 -3.45 -30.81
C TRP A 159 -5.79 -2.63 -30.29
N HIS A 160 -6.14 -1.51 -30.94
CA HIS A 160 -7.29 -0.69 -30.54
C HIS A 160 -8.60 -1.41 -30.88
N THR A 161 -9.50 -1.52 -29.89
CA THR A 161 -10.83 -2.10 -30.04
C THR A 161 -11.82 -1.15 -30.70
N CYS A 162 -11.60 0.17 -30.61
CA CYS A 162 -12.56 1.19 -31.04
C CYS A 162 -12.02 2.27 -32.02
N PRO A 163 -11.28 1.91 -33.10
CA PRO A 163 -10.65 2.89 -33.98
C PRO A 163 -11.65 3.72 -34.81
N ALA A 164 -12.87 3.22 -35.08
CA ALA A 164 -13.90 3.99 -35.77
C ALA A 164 -14.50 5.11 -34.89
N SER A 165 -14.29 5.05 -33.57
CA SER A 165 -14.65 6.12 -32.63
C SER A 165 -13.54 7.14 -32.38
N GLY A 166 -12.32 6.90 -32.88
CA GLY A 166 -11.18 7.79 -32.71
C GLY A 166 -9.86 7.03 -32.55
N ARG A 167 -8.75 7.73 -32.77
CA ARG A 167 -7.39 7.22 -32.58
C ARG A 167 -6.96 7.34 -31.11
N ILE A 168 -6.17 6.39 -30.61
CA ILE A 168 -5.50 6.53 -29.30
C ILE A 168 -4.29 7.45 -29.50
N ASN A 169 -4.33 8.66 -28.94
CA ASN A 169 -3.28 9.67 -29.14
C ASN A 169 -2.24 9.70 -28.00
N ALA A 170 -2.64 9.36 -26.77
CA ALA A 170 -1.78 9.39 -25.60
C ALA A 170 -2.07 8.22 -24.64
N SER A 171 -1.36 8.19 -23.51
CA SER A 171 -1.66 7.36 -22.35
C SER A 171 -1.77 8.24 -21.09
N ASN A 172 -2.34 7.68 -20.03
CA ASN A 172 -2.34 8.23 -18.68
C ASN A 172 -0.91 8.39 -18.06
N PRO A 173 -0.78 8.98 -16.84
CA PRO A 173 0.51 9.19 -16.13
C PRO A 173 1.46 7.99 -16.00
N CYS A 174 0.93 6.76 -16.01
CA CYS A 174 1.68 5.54 -15.73
C CYS A 174 1.85 4.61 -16.96
N SER A 175 1.35 5.00 -18.14
CA SER A 175 1.51 4.28 -19.41
C SER A 175 0.80 2.92 -19.54
N GLU A 176 -0.16 2.60 -18.66
CA GLU A 176 -1.00 1.39 -18.71
C GLU A 176 -2.37 1.60 -19.36
N TYR A 177 -2.92 2.82 -19.35
CA TYR A 177 -4.25 3.09 -19.90
C TYR A 177 -4.20 3.68 -21.31
N MET A 178 -4.52 2.84 -22.30
CA MET A 178 -4.41 3.14 -23.72
C MET A 178 -5.80 3.19 -24.36
N PHE A 179 -6.47 4.34 -24.26
CA PHE A 179 -7.79 4.52 -24.85
C PHE A 179 -7.99 5.95 -25.39
N LEU A 180 -9.21 6.27 -25.84
CA LEU A 180 -9.58 7.55 -26.44
C LEU A 180 -9.30 8.73 -25.48
N ASP A 181 -8.99 9.89 -26.05
CA ASP A 181 -8.80 11.11 -25.26
C ASP A 181 -10.07 11.45 -24.43
N ASN A 182 -9.87 12.12 -23.30
CA ASN A 182 -10.95 12.48 -22.37
C ASN A 182 -11.78 11.27 -21.89
N THR A 183 -11.13 10.12 -21.64
CA THR A 183 -11.72 8.97 -20.93
C THR A 183 -10.97 8.68 -19.63
N ALA A 184 -11.63 7.96 -18.71
CA ALA A 184 -11.09 7.57 -17.42
C ALA A 184 -11.11 6.05 -17.23
N CYS A 185 -10.26 5.55 -16.33
CA CYS A 185 -10.15 4.14 -16.00
C CYS A 185 -10.50 3.88 -14.54
N ASN A 186 -11.33 2.87 -14.29
CA ASN A 186 -11.55 2.33 -12.96
C ASN A 186 -10.63 1.12 -12.75
N LEU A 187 -9.78 1.19 -11.71
CA LEU A 187 -8.67 0.26 -11.50
C LEU A 187 -8.93 -0.68 -10.31
N ALA A 188 -8.59 -1.95 -10.48
CA ALA A 188 -8.49 -2.93 -9.39
C ALA A 188 -7.30 -3.87 -9.63
N SER A 189 -6.82 -4.55 -8.60
CA SER A 189 -5.71 -5.51 -8.73
C SER A 189 -5.91 -6.72 -7.84
N ILE A 190 -5.68 -7.91 -8.38
CA ILE A 190 -5.73 -9.19 -7.63
C ILE A 190 -4.33 -9.52 -7.10
N ASN A 191 -4.20 -9.84 -5.80
CA ASN A 191 -2.95 -10.37 -5.24
C ASN A 191 -2.85 -11.86 -5.57
N LEU A 192 -2.01 -12.23 -6.55
CA LEU A 192 -1.85 -13.62 -7.01
C LEU A 192 -1.33 -14.56 -5.92
N LEU A 193 -0.55 -14.05 -4.97
CA LEU A 193 0.07 -14.85 -3.92
C LEU A 193 -0.97 -15.42 -2.94
N LYS A 194 -2.09 -14.73 -2.73
CA LYS A 194 -3.20 -15.24 -1.90
C LYS A 194 -4.03 -16.34 -2.61
N LEU A 195 -3.71 -16.65 -3.87
CA LEU A 195 -4.31 -17.71 -4.70
C LEU A 195 -3.32 -18.86 -4.99
N TYR A 196 -2.10 -18.78 -4.46
CA TYR A 196 -1.05 -19.77 -4.62
C TYR A 196 -0.75 -20.44 -3.29
N ASP A 197 -0.74 -21.77 -3.26
CA ASP A 197 -0.30 -22.53 -2.11
C ASP A 197 1.15 -23.02 -2.31
N PRO A 198 2.14 -22.51 -1.54
CA PRO A 198 3.53 -22.93 -1.65
C PRO A 198 3.77 -24.37 -1.18
N GLN A 199 2.87 -24.98 -0.39
CA GLN A 199 3.04 -26.37 0.08
C GLN A 199 2.69 -27.37 -1.03
N THR A 200 1.50 -27.26 -1.64
CA THR A 200 1.11 -28.11 -2.77
C THR A 200 1.68 -27.63 -4.11
N ARG A 201 2.25 -26.42 -4.15
CA ARG A 201 2.70 -25.70 -5.35
C ARG A 201 1.60 -25.59 -6.41
N SER A 202 0.35 -25.42 -5.96
CA SER A 202 -0.83 -25.32 -6.81
C SER A 202 -1.40 -23.89 -6.79
N PHE A 203 -2.05 -23.50 -7.88
CA PHE A 203 -2.72 -22.22 -8.01
C PHE A 203 -4.23 -22.41 -8.10
N ASP A 204 -5.01 -21.75 -7.25
CA ASP A 204 -6.47 -21.86 -7.25
C ASP A 204 -7.08 -21.06 -8.43
N VAL A 205 -7.13 -21.74 -9.57
CA VAL A 205 -7.73 -21.20 -10.80
C VAL A 205 -9.24 -20.94 -10.64
N GLY A 206 -9.95 -21.71 -9.81
CA GLY A 206 -11.40 -21.55 -9.62
C GLY A 206 -11.71 -20.28 -8.84
N LEU A 207 -11.00 -20.04 -7.74
CA LEU A 207 -11.09 -18.79 -6.99
C LEU A 207 -10.58 -17.59 -7.79
N TYR A 208 -9.55 -17.78 -8.63
CA TYR A 208 -9.08 -16.73 -9.53
C TYR A 208 -10.15 -16.32 -10.55
N GLU A 209 -10.74 -17.29 -11.27
CA GLU A 209 -11.82 -17.03 -12.23
C GLU A 209 -13.02 -16.34 -11.56
N HIS A 210 -13.42 -16.80 -10.37
CA HIS A 210 -14.50 -16.17 -9.61
C HIS A 210 -14.16 -14.73 -9.16
N ALA A 211 -12.92 -14.48 -8.72
CA ALA A 211 -12.47 -13.15 -8.35
C ALA A 211 -12.44 -12.20 -9.56
N ILE A 212 -12.02 -12.68 -10.74
CA ILE A 212 -12.05 -11.91 -11.99
C ILE A 212 -13.48 -11.56 -12.38
N ASP A 213 -14.40 -12.55 -12.33
CA ASP A 213 -15.81 -12.33 -12.67
C ASP A 213 -16.43 -11.27 -11.75
N LEU A 214 -16.24 -11.41 -10.42
CA LEU A 214 -16.74 -10.48 -9.42
C LEU A 214 -16.15 -9.06 -9.60
N TRP A 215 -14.83 -8.94 -9.73
CA TRP A 215 -14.20 -7.63 -9.86
C TRP A 215 -14.51 -6.93 -11.19
N THR A 216 -14.76 -7.68 -12.27
CA THR A 216 -15.24 -7.10 -13.53
C THR A 216 -16.61 -6.44 -13.34
N VAL A 217 -17.53 -7.09 -12.63
CA VAL A 217 -18.84 -6.51 -12.29
C VAL A 217 -18.71 -5.32 -11.34
N VAL A 218 -17.85 -5.39 -10.31
CA VAL A 218 -17.60 -4.26 -9.39
C VAL A 218 -17.03 -3.04 -10.14
N LEU A 219 -16.09 -3.25 -11.05
CA LEU A 219 -15.52 -2.18 -11.88
C LEU A 219 -16.57 -1.59 -12.83
N GLU A 220 -17.44 -2.39 -13.46
CA GLU A 220 -18.56 -1.91 -14.28
C GLU A 220 -19.56 -1.08 -13.45
N ILE A 221 -19.90 -1.50 -12.23
CA ILE A 221 -20.74 -0.71 -11.31
C ILE A 221 -20.03 0.61 -10.95
N SER A 222 -18.71 0.61 -10.75
CA SER A 222 -17.96 1.83 -10.45
C SER A 222 -18.00 2.88 -11.58
N VAL A 223 -18.15 2.48 -12.85
CA VAL A 223 -18.38 3.42 -13.97
C VAL A 223 -19.65 4.25 -13.76
N LEU A 224 -20.69 3.67 -13.14
CA LEU A 224 -21.97 4.33 -12.87
C LEU A 224 -21.93 5.24 -11.62
N MET A 225 -20.99 5.01 -10.71
CA MET A 225 -20.87 5.75 -9.44
C MET A 225 -19.80 6.85 -9.46
N ALA A 226 -18.88 6.81 -10.43
CA ALA A 226 -17.74 7.71 -10.49
C ALA A 226 -18.15 9.17 -10.75
N ALA A 227 -17.59 10.09 -9.95
CA ALA A 227 -17.70 11.53 -10.17
C ALA A 227 -16.51 12.01 -11.02
N PHE A 228 -16.79 12.67 -12.14
CA PHE A 228 -15.76 13.10 -13.10
C PHE A 228 -15.59 14.63 -13.12
N PRO A 229 -14.37 15.15 -13.32
CA PRO A 229 -14.10 16.59 -13.27
C PRO A 229 -14.60 17.38 -14.50
N SER A 230 -14.99 16.69 -15.58
CA SER A 230 -15.58 17.34 -16.76
C SER A 230 -16.72 16.50 -17.35
N ARG A 231 -17.67 17.18 -18.00
CA ARG A 231 -18.81 16.55 -18.69
C ARG A 231 -18.36 15.62 -19.83
N GLU A 232 -17.28 15.96 -20.51
CA GLU A 232 -16.72 15.17 -21.60
C GLU A 232 -16.15 13.84 -21.07
N ILE A 233 -15.38 13.90 -19.98
CA ILE A 233 -14.84 12.70 -19.31
C ILE A 233 -15.97 11.83 -18.78
N ALA A 234 -16.98 12.43 -18.13
CA ALA A 234 -18.16 11.69 -17.68
C ALA A 234 -18.85 10.95 -18.82
N ARG A 235 -19.09 11.65 -19.95
CA ARG A 235 -19.77 11.10 -21.10
C ARG A 235 -18.98 9.97 -21.75
N LEU A 236 -17.73 10.21 -22.15
CA LEU A 236 -16.96 9.20 -22.89
C LEU A 236 -16.65 7.98 -22.02
N SER A 237 -16.41 8.17 -20.72
CA SER A 237 -16.22 7.05 -19.79
C SER A 237 -17.51 6.21 -19.64
N PHE A 238 -18.69 6.82 -19.69
CA PHE A 238 -19.98 6.11 -19.70
C PHE A 238 -20.33 5.48 -21.06
N ASP A 239 -19.98 6.13 -22.18
CA ASP A 239 -20.28 5.68 -23.55
C ASP A 239 -19.40 4.47 -23.94
N PHE A 240 -18.16 4.38 -23.42
CA PHE A 240 -17.19 3.30 -23.73
C PHE A 240 -16.89 2.33 -22.57
N ARG A 241 -17.20 2.72 -21.32
CA ARG A 241 -17.23 1.83 -20.14
C ARG A 241 -15.89 1.10 -19.91
N THR A 242 -14.79 1.84 -19.97
CA THR A 242 -13.45 1.27 -19.87
C THR A 242 -13.07 0.92 -18.43
N LEU A 243 -12.62 -0.31 -18.24
CA LEU A 243 -12.13 -0.85 -16.97
C LEU A 243 -10.62 -1.13 -17.05
N GLY A 244 -10.01 -1.35 -15.89
CA GLY A 244 -8.62 -1.75 -15.76
C GLY A 244 -8.40 -2.70 -14.59
N LEU A 245 -8.85 -3.95 -14.74
CA LEU A 245 -8.46 -5.03 -13.85
C LEU A 245 -7.02 -5.48 -14.15
N GLY A 246 -6.21 -5.59 -13.11
CA GLY A 246 -4.84 -6.10 -13.16
C GLY A 246 -4.53 -7.06 -12.02
N TYR A 247 -3.25 -7.29 -11.77
CA TYR A 247 -2.76 -8.12 -10.67
C TYR A 247 -1.45 -7.57 -10.08
N ALA A 248 -1.03 -8.14 -8.95
CA ALA A 248 0.28 -7.94 -8.33
C ALA A 248 0.88 -9.28 -7.90
N ASN A 249 2.11 -9.25 -7.34
CA ASN A 249 2.77 -10.40 -6.71
C ASN A 249 3.18 -11.57 -7.63
N ILE A 250 3.19 -11.41 -8.96
CA ILE A 250 3.67 -12.48 -9.86
C ILE A 250 5.14 -12.85 -9.60
N GLY A 251 5.99 -11.86 -9.29
CA GLY A 251 7.40 -12.09 -9.00
C GLY A 251 7.61 -12.90 -7.72
N ALA A 252 6.89 -12.54 -6.66
CA ALA A 252 6.86 -13.30 -5.41
C ALA A 252 6.37 -14.73 -5.63
N MET A 253 5.24 -14.90 -6.34
CA MET A 253 4.65 -16.21 -6.62
C MET A 253 5.60 -17.12 -7.42
N LEU A 254 6.29 -16.59 -8.42
CA LEU A 254 7.30 -17.34 -9.18
C LEU A 254 8.48 -17.76 -8.30
N MET A 255 8.98 -16.84 -7.46
CA MET A 255 10.05 -17.14 -6.49
C MET A 255 9.62 -18.26 -5.54
N GLN A 256 8.43 -18.16 -4.90
CA GLN A 256 7.91 -19.21 -4.01
C GLN A 256 7.67 -20.55 -4.72
N ALA A 257 7.37 -20.54 -6.02
CA ALA A 257 7.28 -21.75 -6.84
C ALA A 257 8.65 -22.34 -7.22
N GLY A 258 9.77 -21.73 -6.84
CA GLY A 258 11.11 -22.16 -7.26
C GLY A 258 11.37 -21.92 -8.75
N VAL A 259 10.63 -21.00 -9.38
CA VAL A 259 10.73 -20.68 -10.81
C VAL A 259 11.48 -19.36 -10.98
N PRO A 260 12.66 -19.34 -11.64
CA PRO A 260 13.36 -18.09 -11.95
C PRO A 260 12.45 -17.11 -12.68
N TYR A 261 12.41 -15.86 -12.23
CA TYR A 261 11.61 -14.84 -12.90
C TYR A 261 12.01 -14.70 -14.38
N ASP A 262 13.32 -14.69 -14.68
CA ASP A 262 13.83 -14.60 -16.04
C ASP A 262 13.97 -15.97 -16.75
N SER A 263 12.90 -16.76 -16.74
CA SER A 263 12.83 -18.06 -17.42
C SER A 263 11.66 -18.15 -18.39
N ASP A 264 11.73 -19.08 -19.34
CA ASP A 264 10.60 -19.38 -20.23
C ASP A 264 9.43 -20.01 -19.45
N GLU A 265 9.72 -20.77 -18.40
CA GLU A 265 8.77 -21.27 -17.40
C GLU A 265 7.98 -20.12 -16.75
N GLY A 266 8.69 -19.12 -16.20
CA GLY A 266 8.08 -17.97 -15.54
C GLY A 266 7.26 -17.10 -16.49
N ARG A 267 7.77 -16.89 -17.71
CA ARG A 267 7.05 -16.21 -18.80
C ARG A 267 5.77 -16.97 -19.19
N ALA A 268 5.82 -18.29 -19.30
CA ALA A 268 4.65 -19.11 -19.62
C ALA A 268 3.57 -19.03 -18.52
N VAL A 269 3.95 -19.06 -17.25
CA VAL A 269 3.03 -18.86 -16.11
C VAL A 269 2.38 -17.49 -16.15
N CYS A 270 3.18 -16.43 -16.31
CA CYS A 270 2.69 -15.05 -16.43
C CYS A 270 1.69 -14.90 -17.59
N ALA A 271 2.01 -15.46 -18.77
CA ALA A 271 1.15 -15.46 -19.94
C ALA A 271 -0.19 -16.20 -19.69
N MET A 272 -0.15 -17.39 -19.07
CA MET A 272 -1.37 -18.14 -18.73
C MET A 272 -2.28 -17.36 -17.77
N LEU A 273 -1.74 -16.83 -16.67
CA LEU A 273 -2.54 -16.08 -15.69
C LEU A 273 -3.13 -14.80 -16.29
N THR A 274 -2.33 -14.06 -17.06
CA THR A 274 -2.81 -12.85 -17.76
C THR A 274 -3.90 -13.17 -18.80
N SER A 275 -3.75 -14.30 -19.51
CA SER A 275 -4.74 -14.78 -20.47
C SER A 275 -6.07 -15.12 -19.80
N ILE A 276 -6.05 -15.82 -18.65
CA ILE A 276 -7.26 -16.11 -17.86
C ILE A 276 -7.93 -14.81 -17.42
N MET A 277 -7.18 -13.86 -16.85
CA MET A 277 -7.69 -12.57 -16.37
C MET A 277 -8.49 -11.82 -17.43
N THR A 278 -7.89 -11.56 -18.59
CA THR A 278 -8.52 -10.72 -19.61
C THR A 278 -9.58 -11.47 -20.41
N GLY A 279 -9.36 -12.76 -20.70
CA GLY A 279 -10.36 -13.60 -21.35
C GLY A 279 -11.65 -13.70 -20.52
N ARG A 280 -11.54 -14.04 -19.22
CA ARG A 280 -12.68 -14.07 -18.31
C ARG A 280 -13.34 -12.70 -18.14
N SER A 281 -12.57 -11.62 -18.05
CA SER A 281 -13.15 -10.28 -17.94
C SER A 281 -13.94 -9.87 -19.20
N TYR A 282 -13.45 -10.19 -20.40
CA TYR A 282 -14.24 -9.98 -21.64
C TYR A 282 -15.43 -10.91 -21.77
N ARG A 283 -15.33 -12.18 -21.32
CA ARG A 283 -16.46 -13.10 -21.23
C ARG A 283 -17.59 -12.53 -20.36
N VAL A 284 -17.28 -12.05 -19.16
CA VAL A 284 -18.24 -11.40 -18.24
C VAL A 284 -18.80 -10.12 -18.87
N SER A 285 -17.96 -9.36 -19.57
CA SER A 285 -18.40 -8.19 -20.33
C SER A 285 -19.41 -8.54 -21.43
N ALA A 286 -19.30 -9.71 -22.06
CA ALA A 286 -20.29 -10.20 -23.03
C ALA A 286 -21.57 -10.74 -22.36
N GLU A 287 -21.47 -11.37 -21.18
CA GLU A 287 -22.64 -11.75 -20.37
C GLU A 287 -23.44 -10.50 -19.96
N MET A 288 -22.79 -9.46 -19.44
CA MET A 288 -23.44 -8.19 -19.11
C MET A 288 -24.02 -7.48 -20.35
N ALA A 289 -23.44 -7.70 -21.54
CA ALA A 289 -23.99 -7.17 -22.79
C ALA A 289 -25.29 -7.89 -23.21
N ALA A 290 -25.47 -9.16 -22.85
CA ALA A 290 -26.71 -9.88 -23.12
C ALA A 290 -27.90 -9.31 -22.32
N GLU A 291 -27.66 -8.85 -21.09
CA GLU A 291 -28.70 -8.29 -20.21
C GLU A 291 -28.92 -6.78 -20.38
N HIS A 292 -27.83 -6.01 -20.56
CA HIS A 292 -27.87 -4.53 -20.55
C HIS A 292 -27.54 -3.89 -21.90
N GLY A 293 -27.27 -4.68 -22.94
CA GLY A 293 -26.74 -4.24 -24.22
C GLY A 293 -25.23 -3.95 -24.17
N PRO A 294 -24.54 -3.97 -25.32
CA PRO A 294 -23.13 -3.59 -25.40
C PRO A 294 -22.90 -2.09 -25.11
N PHE A 295 -21.64 -1.65 -25.00
CA PHE A 295 -21.34 -0.21 -24.87
C PHE A 295 -21.78 0.58 -26.13
N ALA A 296 -22.04 1.89 -25.98
CA ALA A 296 -22.69 2.69 -27.01
C ALA A 296 -21.90 2.72 -28.34
N GLY A 297 -20.56 2.75 -28.26
CA GLY A 297 -19.67 2.70 -29.41
C GLY A 297 -19.53 1.33 -30.09
N TYR A 298 -20.07 0.24 -29.54
CA TYR A 298 -19.79 -1.12 -30.04
C TYR A 298 -20.26 -1.33 -31.48
N GLY A 299 -21.45 -0.84 -31.86
CA GLY A 299 -22.02 -1.09 -33.19
C GLY A 299 -21.13 -0.64 -34.34
N ALA A 300 -20.47 0.52 -34.20
CA ALA A 300 -19.53 1.05 -35.19
C ALA A 300 -18.14 0.39 -35.15
N ASN A 301 -17.82 -0.35 -34.07
CA ASN A 301 -16.50 -0.93 -33.83
C ASN A 301 -16.52 -2.47 -33.75
N LYS A 302 -17.67 -3.12 -34.03
CA LYS A 302 -17.89 -4.56 -33.86
C LYS A 302 -16.75 -5.39 -34.46
N ASP A 303 -16.43 -5.15 -35.73
CA ASP A 303 -15.44 -5.95 -36.46
C ASP A 303 -14.01 -5.69 -35.96
N HIS A 304 -13.69 -4.44 -35.59
CA HIS A 304 -12.41 -4.07 -34.99
C HIS A 304 -12.21 -4.71 -33.61
N MET A 305 -13.24 -4.72 -32.78
CA MET A 305 -13.19 -5.35 -31.47
C MET A 305 -13.07 -6.88 -31.60
N LEU A 306 -13.89 -7.51 -32.44
CA LEU A 306 -13.81 -8.96 -32.67
C LEU A 306 -12.47 -9.39 -33.26
N ARG A 307 -11.86 -8.59 -34.15
CA ARG A 307 -10.49 -8.78 -34.64
C ARG A 307 -9.48 -8.84 -33.49
N VAL A 308 -9.54 -7.89 -32.56
CA VAL A 308 -8.66 -7.83 -31.38
C VAL A 308 -8.88 -9.04 -30.47
N ILE A 309 -10.13 -9.42 -30.19
CA ILE A 309 -10.46 -10.64 -29.41
C ILE A 309 -9.92 -11.90 -30.09
N ARG A 310 -10.06 -12.04 -31.42
CA ARG A 310 -9.49 -13.18 -32.17
C ARG A 310 -7.96 -13.21 -32.11
N ASN A 311 -7.28 -12.06 -32.13
CA ASN A 311 -5.83 -12.01 -31.96
C ASN A 311 -5.38 -12.38 -30.54
N HIS A 312 -6.08 -11.91 -29.49
CA HIS A 312 -5.83 -12.38 -28.12
C HIS A 312 -6.00 -13.92 -28.01
N ARG A 313 -7.09 -14.45 -28.58
CA ARG A 313 -7.35 -15.90 -28.64
C ARG A 313 -6.24 -16.68 -29.36
N ARG A 314 -5.72 -16.18 -30.48
CA ARG A 314 -4.58 -16.79 -31.20
C ARG A 314 -3.32 -16.85 -30.35
N ALA A 315 -3.02 -15.79 -29.61
CA ALA A 315 -1.89 -15.77 -28.67
C ALA A 315 -2.07 -16.82 -27.55
N ALA A 316 -3.29 -16.95 -27.04
CA ALA A 316 -3.64 -17.92 -25.99
C ALA A 316 -3.54 -19.36 -26.48
N GLN A 317 -3.82 -19.60 -27.77
CA GLN A 317 -3.74 -20.92 -28.42
C GLN A 317 -2.31 -21.32 -28.84
N GLY A 318 -1.30 -20.50 -28.58
CA GLY A 318 0.08 -20.80 -28.91
C GLY A 318 0.45 -20.55 -30.38
N LEU A 319 -0.31 -19.72 -31.11
CA LEU A 319 -0.05 -19.48 -32.54
C LEU A 319 1.33 -18.83 -32.75
N SER A 320 2.16 -19.43 -33.62
CA SER A 320 3.50 -18.92 -33.90
C SER A 320 3.49 -17.45 -34.34
N ARG A 321 4.50 -16.69 -33.90
CA ARG A 321 4.77 -15.30 -34.36
C ARG A 321 4.97 -15.22 -35.87
N THR A 322 5.41 -16.30 -36.52
CA THR A 322 5.62 -16.36 -37.97
C THR A 322 4.37 -16.74 -38.77
N ALA A 323 3.29 -17.21 -38.12
CA ALA A 323 2.06 -17.66 -38.80
C ALA A 323 1.40 -16.55 -39.64
N GLY A 324 0.61 -16.96 -40.65
CA GLY A 324 -0.12 -16.03 -41.52
C GLY A 324 -1.44 -15.53 -40.92
N ASP A 325 -1.98 -16.23 -39.90
CA ASP A 325 -3.38 -16.07 -39.48
C ASP A 325 -3.66 -14.85 -38.58
N TRP A 326 -2.65 -14.05 -38.25
CA TRP A 326 -2.79 -12.83 -37.45
C TRP A 326 -3.49 -11.72 -38.24
N GLU A 327 -4.59 -11.18 -37.72
CA GLU A 327 -5.36 -10.12 -38.41
C GLU A 327 -4.75 -8.74 -38.11
N ASP A 328 -4.36 -7.99 -39.15
CA ASP A 328 -3.84 -6.61 -39.11
C ASP A 328 -2.64 -6.33 -38.17
N LEU A 329 -1.88 -7.35 -37.79
CA LEU A 329 -0.69 -7.18 -36.95
C LEU A 329 0.61 -7.26 -37.76
N LYS A 330 1.27 -6.10 -37.92
CA LYS A 330 2.65 -6.03 -38.45
C LYS A 330 3.66 -6.63 -37.47
N ILE A 331 3.64 -6.16 -36.22
CA ILE A 331 4.39 -6.76 -35.11
C ILE A 331 3.52 -7.84 -34.47
N ARG A 332 3.81 -9.11 -34.74
CA ARG A 332 3.10 -10.25 -34.12
C ARG A 332 3.51 -10.38 -32.64
N PRO A 333 2.59 -10.60 -31.70
CA PRO A 333 2.90 -10.68 -30.26
C PRO A 333 3.63 -11.98 -29.89
N VAL A 334 4.07 -12.14 -28.64
CA VAL A 334 4.59 -13.41 -28.10
C VAL A 334 3.40 -14.29 -27.65
N PRO A 335 3.22 -15.53 -28.15
CA PRO A 335 2.13 -16.41 -27.72
C PRO A 335 2.51 -17.19 -26.44
N ILE A 336 1.55 -17.91 -25.84
CA ILE A 336 1.84 -18.88 -24.78
C ILE A 336 2.64 -20.06 -25.36
N ASP A 337 3.75 -20.46 -24.72
CA ASP A 337 4.45 -21.69 -25.09
C ASP A 337 3.74 -22.94 -24.53
N HIS A 338 2.89 -23.54 -25.37
CA HIS A 338 2.20 -24.78 -25.06
C HIS A 338 3.15 -25.98 -24.93
N THR A 339 4.31 -25.97 -25.61
CA THR A 339 5.24 -27.10 -25.63
C THR A 339 5.93 -27.25 -24.28
N LEU A 340 6.38 -26.14 -23.69
CA LEU A 340 7.02 -26.07 -22.38
C LEU A 340 6.07 -26.56 -21.27
N VAL A 341 4.81 -26.12 -21.28
CA VAL A 341 3.80 -26.55 -20.28
C VAL A 341 3.44 -28.03 -20.44
N ARG A 342 3.27 -28.51 -21.68
CA ARG A 342 2.94 -29.92 -21.95
C ARG A 342 4.07 -30.87 -21.55
N ALA A 343 5.32 -30.45 -21.76
CA ALA A 343 6.53 -31.15 -21.33
C ALA A 343 6.70 -31.21 -19.79
N GLY A 344 5.91 -30.45 -19.03
CA GLY A 344 5.96 -30.47 -17.56
C GLY A 344 7.14 -29.70 -16.96
N ARG A 345 7.73 -28.75 -17.70
CA ARG A 345 8.85 -27.92 -17.21
C ARG A 345 8.43 -26.85 -16.19
N VAL A 346 7.17 -26.42 -16.20
CA VAL A 346 6.65 -25.44 -15.23
C VAL A 346 6.50 -26.08 -13.86
N ASN A 347 7.15 -25.52 -12.83
CA ASN A 347 7.12 -26.03 -11.45
C ASN A 347 5.83 -25.64 -10.67
N ILE A 348 4.67 -25.68 -11.35
CA ILE A 348 3.34 -25.48 -10.75
C ILE A 348 2.52 -26.74 -11.00
N THR A 349 2.06 -27.39 -9.92
CA THR A 349 1.46 -28.72 -9.93
C THR A 349 0.28 -28.85 -10.90
N ASN A 350 -0.51 -27.78 -11.07
CA ASN A 350 -1.67 -27.74 -11.97
C ASN A 350 -1.45 -26.87 -13.24
N ALA A 351 -0.21 -26.65 -13.68
CA ALA A 351 0.10 -25.82 -14.86
C ALA A 351 -0.64 -26.25 -16.15
N LYS A 352 -0.90 -27.55 -16.34
CA LYS A 352 -1.68 -28.05 -17.49
C LYS A 352 -3.15 -27.62 -17.43
N ALA A 353 -3.73 -27.52 -16.24
CA ALA A 353 -5.07 -26.98 -16.05
C ALA A 353 -5.10 -25.46 -16.30
N LEU A 354 -4.11 -24.73 -15.78
CA LEU A 354 -3.95 -23.28 -16.08
C LEU A 354 -3.92 -23.02 -17.59
N LEU A 355 -3.19 -23.83 -18.36
CA LEU A 355 -3.16 -23.72 -19.83
C LEU A 355 -4.55 -23.95 -20.45
N THR A 356 -5.27 -24.97 -20.01
CA THR A 356 -6.63 -25.26 -20.50
C THR A 356 -7.58 -24.10 -20.22
N HIS A 357 -7.55 -23.53 -19.01
CA HIS A 357 -8.36 -22.37 -18.65
C HIS A 357 -7.94 -21.11 -19.41
N ALA A 358 -6.63 -20.89 -19.62
CA ALA A 358 -6.08 -19.77 -20.37
C ALA A 358 -6.55 -19.73 -21.83
N VAL A 359 -6.72 -20.90 -22.47
CA VAL A 359 -7.32 -21.03 -23.81
C VAL A 359 -8.84 -20.84 -23.74
N ARG A 360 -9.51 -21.59 -22.86
CA ARG A 360 -10.97 -21.61 -22.70
C ARG A 360 -11.54 -20.21 -22.47
N ALA A 361 -10.88 -19.38 -21.66
CA ALA A 361 -11.31 -18.02 -21.35
C ALA A 361 -11.51 -17.14 -22.62
N TRP A 362 -10.72 -17.37 -23.68
CA TRP A 362 -10.85 -16.64 -24.94
C TRP A 362 -11.79 -17.31 -25.96
N ASP A 363 -11.95 -18.63 -25.90
CA ASP A 363 -13.01 -19.32 -26.63
C ASP A 363 -14.39 -18.82 -26.16
N GLU A 364 -14.62 -18.83 -24.84
CA GLU A 364 -15.86 -18.34 -24.21
C GLU A 364 -16.09 -16.84 -24.49
N ALA A 365 -15.05 -16.00 -24.40
CA ALA A 365 -15.17 -14.56 -24.65
C ALA A 365 -15.51 -14.23 -26.12
N LEU A 366 -14.95 -14.97 -27.08
CA LEU A 366 -15.28 -14.81 -28.49
C LEU A 366 -16.70 -15.30 -28.78
N GLU A 367 -17.06 -16.50 -28.30
CA GLU A 367 -18.38 -17.10 -28.52
C GLU A 367 -19.53 -16.21 -28.02
N LEU A 368 -19.40 -15.66 -26.80
CA LEU A 368 -20.40 -14.75 -26.24
C LEU A 368 -20.34 -13.37 -26.90
N GLY A 369 -19.13 -12.87 -27.19
CA GLY A 369 -18.91 -11.58 -27.84
C GLY A 369 -19.46 -11.47 -29.25
N GLU A 370 -19.48 -12.57 -30.02
CA GLU A 370 -20.09 -12.62 -31.35
C GLU A 370 -21.63 -12.59 -31.29
N ARG A 371 -22.22 -13.18 -30.23
CA ARG A 371 -23.68 -13.25 -29.99
C ARG A 371 -24.25 -11.96 -29.41
N HIS A 372 -23.61 -11.40 -28.40
CA HIS A 372 -24.17 -10.35 -27.54
C HIS A 372 -23.43 -9.01 -27.64
N GLY A 373 -22.23 -9.01 -28.24
CA GLY A 373 -21.29 -7.91 -28.13
C GLY A 373 -20.62 -7.87 -26.76
N PHE A 374 -20.03 -6.73 -26.42
CA PHE A 374 -19.32 -6.52 -25.16
C PHE A 374 -19.81 -5.27 -24.46
N ARG A 375 -19.88 -5.31 -23.12
CA ARG A 375 -20.29 -4.19 -22.28
C ARG A 375 -19.18 -3.16 -22.10
N ASN A 376 -17.91 -3.52 -22.32
CA ASN A 376 -16.74 -2.70 -21.99
C ASN A 376 -15.75 -2.68 -23.16
N ALA A 377 -15.33 -1.50 -23.61
CA ALA A 377 -14.38 -1.37 -24.73
C ALA A 377 -12.95 -1.85 -24.37
N GLN A 378 -12.56 -1.67 -23.11
CA GLN A 378 -11.32 -2.13 -22.50
C GLN A 378 -11.65 -2.70 -21.11
N THR A 379 -10.99 -3.77 -20.70
CA THR A 379 -11.29 -4.49 -19.44
C THR A 379 -10.11 -4.57 -18.48
N THR A 380 -8.88 -4.53 -18.98
CA THR A 380 -7.66 -4.89 -18.23
C THR A 380 -6.46 -4.01 -18.54
N VAL A 381 -5.69 -3.72 -17.47
CA VAL A 381 -4.40 -3.01 -17.50
C VAL A 381 -3.53 -3.56 -16.37
N ILE A 382 -2.20 -3.47 -16.47
CA ILE A 382 -1.32 -3.70 -15.32
C ILE A 382 -0.85 -2.34 -14.81
N ALA A 383 -1.54 -1.81 -13.79
CA ALA A 383 -1.26 -0.53 -13.16
C ALA A 383 -0.17 -0.65 -12.07
N PRO A 384 0.53 0.44 -11.69
CA PRO A 384 1.53 0.38 -10.64
C PRO A 384 0.86 0.28 -9.27
N THR A 385 1.06 -0.83 -8.57
CA THR A 385 0.38 -1.13 -7.32
C THR A 385 1.11 -0.61 -6.07
N GLY A 386 1.85 0.50 -6.16
CA GLY A 386 2.81 0.93 -5.12
C GLY A 386 2.23 1.18 -3.72
N THR A 387 1.13 1.92 -3.60
CA THR A 387 0.48 2.17 -2.30
C THR A 387 -0.45 1.03 -1.89
N ILE A 388 -1.27 0.52 -2.83
CA ILE A 388 -2.25 -0.54 -2.54
C ILE A 388 -1.57 -1.89 -2.27
N GLY A 389 -0.42 -2.17 -2.88
CA GLY A 389 0.36 -3.38 -2.65
C GLY A 389 0.85 -3.49 -1.21
N LEU A 390 1.23 -2.36 -0.58
CA LEU A 390 1.56 -2.35 0.85
C LEU A 390 0.33 -2.70 1.72
N LEU A 391 -0.85 -2.18 1.37
CA LEU A 391 -2.10 -2.47 2.07
C LEU A 391 -2.59 -3.92 1.84
N MET A 392 -2.28 -4.48 0.67
CA MET A 392 -2.63 -5.83 0.24
C MET A 392 -1.59 -6.90 0.59
N ASP A 393 -0.52 -6.52 1.31
CA ASP A 393 0.58 -7.41 1.69
C ASP A 393 1.22 -8.07 0.44
N CYS A 394 1.71 -7.22 -0.47
CA CYS A 394 2.42 -7.60 -1.68
C CYS A 394 3.94 -7.39 -1.56
N ASP A 395 4.70 -8.47 -1.73
CA ASP A 395 6.15 -8.48 -1.88
C ASP A 395 6.59 -7.76 -3.18
N THR A 396 5.87 -8.00 -4.29
CA THR A 396 6.14 -7.37 -5.60
C THR A 396 4.91 -6.70 -6.20
N THR A 397 5.11 -5.57 -6.86
CA THR A 397 4.06 -4.82 -7.54
C THR A 397 3.78 -5.38 -8.93
N GLY A 398 2.57 -5.18 -9.46
CA GLY A 398 2.25 -5.38 -10.88
C GLY A 398 2.78 -6.69 -11.50
N VAL A 399 3.63 -6.52 -12.51
CA VAL A 399 4.41 -7.59 -13.18
C VAL A 399 5.91 -7.44 -12.88
N GLU A 400 6.24 -6.92 -11.69
CA GLU A 400 7.60 -6.71 -11.22
C GLU A 400 8.17 -7.95 -10.51
N PRO A 401 9.47 -8.26 -10.70
CA PRO A 401 10.20 -9.10 -9.76
C PRO A 401 10.36 -8.34 -8.43
N ASP A 402 10.93 -8.98 -7.41
CA ASP A 402 11.32 -8.19 -6.24
C ASP A 402 12.47 -7.23 -6.60
N PHE A 403 12.50 -6.09 -5.91
CA PHE A 403 13.53 -5.08 -6.05
C PHE A 403 14.86 -5.54 -5.46
N ALA A 404 14.82 -6.17 -4.29
CA ALA A 404 15.93 -6.80 -3.58
C ALA A 404 15.38 -7.73 -2.48
N LEU A 405 16.14 -8.76 -2.08
CA LEU A 405 15.75 -9.71 -1.02
C LEU A 405 15.61 -9.06 0.37
N VAL A 406 16.36 -7.98 0.61
CA VAL A 406 16.19 -7.09 1.77
C VAL A 406 16.14 -5.67 1.22
N LYS A 407 15.08 -4.93 1.54
CA LYS A 407 14.82 -3.59 0.98
C LYS A 407 14.47 -2.60 2.09
N PHE A 408 14.97 -1.37 1.96
CA PHE A 408 14.80 -0.31 2.96
C PHE A 408 13.98 0.83 2.38
N LYS A 409 12.94 1.26 3.09
CA LYS A 409 12.01 2.31 2.64
C LYS A 409 12.11 3.54 3.53
N LYS A 410 12.43 4.70 2.93
CA LYS A 410 12.40 6.01 3.61
C LYS A 410 10.94 6.36 3.94
N LEU A 411 10.65 6.74 5.19
CA LEU A 411 9.31 7.12 5.61
C LEU A 411 9.03 8.62 5.38
N ALA A 412 7.76 8.98 5.18
CA ALA A 412 7.34 10.37 5.08
C ALA A 412 7.43 11.02 6.48
N GLY A 413 8.46 11.84 6.69
CA GLY A 413 8.85 12.38 8.00
C GLY A 413 10.29 12.06 8.41
N GLY A 414 10.98 11.16 7.70
CA GLY A 414 12.34 10.71 8.03
C GLY A 414 12.36 9.28 8.59
N GLY A 415 13.55 8.69 8.71
CA GLY A 415 13.75 7.30 9.11
C GLY A 415 13.55 6.28 7.99
N TYR A 416 13.96 5.04 8.27
CA TYR A 416 13.91 3.90 7.34
C TYR A 416 13.21 2.69 7.96
N PHE A 417 12.56 1.88 7.12
CA PHE A 417 11.94 0.60 7.50
C PHE A 417 12.57 -0.55 6.69
N LYS A 418 13.16 -1.53 7.36
CA LYS A 418 13.71 -2.76 6.76
C LYS A 418 12.58 -3.74 6.44
N ILE A 419 12.54 -4.23 5.21
CA ILE A 419 11.60 -5.25 4.75
C ILE A 419 12.44 -6.45 4.28
N ALA A 420 12.30 -7.58 4.96
CA ALA A 420 12.79 -8.87 4.50
C ALA A 420 11.77 -9.49 3.52
N ASN A 421 12.25 -10.04 2.41
CA ASN A 421 11.41 -10.78 1.47
C ASN A 421 10.87 -12.07 2.14
N GLN A 422 9.55 -12.22 2.17
CA GLN A 422 8.87 -13.36 2.82
C GLN A 422 8.85 -14.61 1.92
N SER A 423 9.20 -14.45 0.65
CA SER A 423 9.17 -15.48 -0.39
C SER A 423 10.45 -16.34 -0.47
N VAL A 424 11.55 -15.96 0.20
CA VAL A 424 12.82 -16.73 0.22
C VAL A 424 12.64 -18.11 0.88
N GLU A 425 12.02 -18.18 2.05
CA GLU A 425 11.87 -19.46 2.77
C GLU A 425 10.95 -20.45 2.02
N PRO A 426 9.76 -20.06 1.52
CA PRO A 426 8.94 -20.94 0.69
C PRO A 426 9.65 -21.40 -0.59
N ALA A 427 10.42 -20.51 -1.24
CA ALA A 427 11.21 -20.86 -2.42
C ALA A 427 12.23 -21.96 -2.12
N LEU A 428 12.98 -21.86 -1.01
CA LEU A 428 13.93 -22.90 -0.62
C LEU A 428 13.23 -24.23 -0.29
N ARG A 429 12.03 -24.20 0.29
CA ARG A 429 11.21 -25.41 0.49
C ARG A 429 10.78 -26.02 -0.85
N ALA A 430 10.33 -25.21 -1.81
CA ALA A 430 9.95 -25.66 -3.15
C ALA A 430 11.13 -26.25 -3.96
N LEU A 431 12.35 -25.82 -3.65
CA LEU A 431 13.61 -26.35 -4.20
C LEU A 431 14.19 -27.57 -3.46
N GLY A 432 13.46 -28.08 -2.47
CA GLY A 432 13.76 -29.33 -1.77
C GLY A 432 14.87 -29.25 -0.71
N TYR A 433 15.18 -28.06 -0.19
CA TYR A 433 16.10 -27.93 0.94
C TYR A 433 15.42 -28.34 2.27
N THR A 434 16.21 -28.92 3.18
CA THR A 434 15.72 -29.32 4.51
C THR A 434 15.57 -28.10 5.44
N THR A 435 14.69 -28.18 6.45
CA THR A 435 14.48 -27.08 7.42
C THR A 435 15.77 -26.60 8.09
N ALA A 436 16.75 -27.48 8.33
CA ALA A 436 18.05 -27.10 8.87
C ALA A 436 18.87 -26.24 7.88
N GLN A 437 19.01 -26.72 6.63
CA GLN A 437 19.70 -25.98 5.57
C GLN A 437 19.05 -24.62 5.29
N ILE A 438 17.71 -24.57 5.36
CA ILE A 438 16.94 -23.33 5.22
C ILE A 438 17.24 -22.38 6.37
N GLY A 439 17.29 -22.86 7.62
CA GLY A 439 17.69 -22.05 8.77
C GLY A 439 19.06 -21.42 8.59
N ASP A 440 20.05 -22.21 8.16
CA ASP A 440 21.42 -21.73 7.89
C ASP A 440 21.45 -20.66 6.78
N MET A 441 20.70 -20.85 5.68
CA MET A 441 20.59 -19.86 4.61
C MET A 441 19.86 -18.58 5.05
N MET A 442 18.75 -18.71 5.78
CA MET A 442 18.00 -17.54 6.26
C MET A 442 18.81 -16.72 7.27
N ALA A 443 19.58 -17.38 8.14
CA ALA A 443 20.54 -16.72 9.03
C ALA A 443 21.67 -16.02 8.25
N TYR A 444 22.15 -16.59 7.14
CA TYR A 444 23.12 -15.94 6.27
C TYR A 444 22.55 -14.68 5.58
N VAL A 445 21.31 -14.74 5.07
CA VAL A 445 20.67 -13.62 4.35
C VAL A 445 20.25 -12.50 5.30
N LEU A 446 19.55 -12.83 6.39
CA LEU A 446 18.91 -11.86 7.30
C LEU A 446 19.77 -11.49 8.52
N GLY A 447 20.81 -12.27 8.79
CA GLY A 447 21.66 -12.16 9.97
C GLY A 447 21.13 -12.98 11.15
N LEU A 448 22.01 -13.24 12.12
CA LEU A 448 21.62 -13.89 13.37
C LEU A 448 20.78 -12.98 14.29
N LEU A 449 20.89 -11.65 14.13
CA LEU A 449 20.20 -10.63 14.94
C LEU A 449 20.45 -10.75 16.45
N ARG A 450 21.68 -11.17 16.83
CA ARG A 450 22.16 -11.30 18.23
C ARG A 450 23.59 -10.79 18.33
N LEU A 451 23.98 -10.30 19.50
CA LEU A 451 25.35 -9.85 19.81
C LEU A 451 26.27 -10.99 20.29
N ASP A 452 25.68 -12.13 20.65
CA ASP A 452 26.37 -13.39 20.95
C ASP A 452 26.95 -14.01 19.65
N VAL A 453 28.01 -13.39 19.14
CA VAL A 453 28.76 -13.76 17.93
C VAL A 453 30.26 -13.54 18.20
N PRO A 454 31.15 -14.51 17.93
CA PRO A 454 32.59 -14.37 18.11
C PRO A 454 33.18 -13.19 17.32
N VAL A 455 34.07 -12.42 17.94
CA VAL A 455 34.77 -11.32 17.27
C VAL A 455 35.88 -11.88 16.38
N PRO A 456 35.96 -11.51 15.08
CA PRO A 456 37.04 -11.97 14.20
C PRO A 456 38.43 -11.48 14.66
N ALA A 457 39.45 -12.29 14.46
CA ALA A 457 40.85 -11.89 14.68
C ALA A 457 41.24 -10.74 13.74
N ALA A 458 42.15 -9.86 14.20
CA ALA A 458 42.46 -8.61 13.50
C ALA A 458 43.17 -8.79 12.14
N ASP A 459 43.86 -9.92 11.94
CA ASP A 459 44.89 -10.09 10.90
C ASP A 459 44.59 -11.22 9.88
N SER A 460 43.40 -11.82 9.90
CA SER A 460 43.11 -13.02 9.09
C SER A 460 42.51 -12.71 7.71
N ASP A 461 43.35 -12.67 6.67
CA ASP A 461 42.95 -12.82 5.25
C ASP A 461 42.42 -14.26 4.99
N GLY A 462 41.21 -14.56 5.47
CA GLY A 462 40.43 -15.73 5.04
C GLY A 462 40.86 -17.11 5.57
N ALA A 463 41.58 -17.20 6.69
CA ALA A 463 41.89 -18.46 7.36
C ALA A 463 41.04 -18.65 8.65
N PRO A 464 40.52 -19.86 8.94
CA PRO A 464 39.68 -20.12 10.11
C PRO A 464 40.49 -20.40 11.40
N GLU A 465 39.82 -20.18 12.54
CA GLU A 465 40.14 -20.74 13.87
C GLU A 465 41.48 -20.36 14.52
N HIS A 466 41.56 -19.15 15.11
CA HIS A 466 42.29 -18.96 16.37
C HIS A 466 41.53 -18.03 17.35
N ASP A 467 41.34 -18.55 18.57
CA ASP A 467 40.64 -18.00 19.74
C ASP A 467 39.22 -17.42 19.55
N LEU A 468 38.25 -18.32 19.36
CA LEU A 468 36.81 -18.03 19.23
C LEU A 468 36.10 -17.77 20.59
N SER A 469 36.83 -17.49 21.67
CA SER A 469 36.27 -17.50 23.03
C SER A 469 35.53 -16.21 23.46
N VAL A 470 35.79 -15.08 22.80
CA VAL A 470 35.20 -13.77 23.15
C VAL A 470 34.18 -13.32 22.11
N THR A 471 32.96 -13.04 22.56
CA THR A 471 31.87 -12.55 21.68
C THR A 471 31.76 -11.03 21.70
N LEU A 472 31.07 -10.45 20.71
CA LEU A 472 30.78 -9.01 20.71
C LEU A 472 29.99 -8.60 21.96
N ALA A 473 29.07 -9.44 22.45
CA ALA A 473 28.38 -9.21 23.71
C ALA A 473 29.35 -9.12 24.90
N ASP A 474 30.40 -9.93 24.95
CA ASP A 474 31.39 -9.89 26.03
C ASP A 474 32.25 -8.62 25.97
N VAL A 475 32.71 -8.22 24.79
CA VAL A 475 33.43 -6.93 24.60
C VAL A 475 32.57 -5.75 25.06
N LEU A 476 31.26 -5.78 24.78
CA LEU A 476 30.32 -4.74 25.19
C LEU A 476 30.06 -4.76 26.71
N ARG A 477 30.03 -5.94 27.35
CA ARG A 477 29.97 -6.08 28.82
C ARG A 477 31.22 -5.52 29.50
N GLU A 478 32.41 -5.88 29.00
CA GLU A 478 33.69 -5.39 29.52
C GLU A 478 33.84 -3.88 29.37
N ALA A 479 33.27 -3.30 28.30
CA ALA A 479 33.19 -1.85 28.13
C ALA A 479 32.28 -1.14 29.14
N GLY A 480 31.33 -1.85 29.75
CA GLY A 480 30.42 -1.34 30.79
C GLY A 480 28.94 -1.24 30.39
N LEU A 481 28.53 -1.84 29.27
CA LEU A 481 27.10 -2.00 28.95
C LEU A 481 26.49 -3.16 29.75
N ASN A 482 25.24 -3.00 30.15
CA ASN A 482 24.51 -3.99 30.93
C ASN A 482 23.55 -4.83 30.07
N GLU A 483 22.93 -5.86 30.66
CA GLU A 483 21.99 -6.75 29.96
C GLU A 483 20.69 -6.06 29.49
N GLU A 484 20.39 -4.84 29.93
CA GLU A 484 19.28 -4.04 29.39
C GLU A 484 19.72 -3.26 28.14
N ASP A 485 20.91 -2.67 28.16
CA ASP A 485 21.55 -2.04 27.00
C ASP A 485 21.70 -3.04 25.84
N LEU A 486 22.23 -4.24 26.11
CA LEU A 486 22.42 -5.28 25.09
C LEU A 486 21.08 -5.72 24.46
N ARG A 487 20.03 -5.93 25.27
CA ARG A 487 18.69 -6.27 24.78
C ARG A 487 18.05 -5.13 23.99
N ALA A 488 18.30 -3.87 24.36
CA ALA A 488 17.83 -2.71 23.59
C ALA A 488 18.53 -2.63 22.22
N ILE A 489 19.84 -2.87 22.16
CA ILE A 489 20.61 -2.95 20.92
C ILE A 489 20.11 -4.12 20.06
N GLU A 490 19.97 -5.33 20.61
CA GLU A 490 19.45 -6.50 19.88
C GLU A 490 18.04 -6.26 19.33
N ALA A 491 17.15 -5.64 20.11
CA ALA A 491 15.80 -5.26 19.65
C ALA A 491 15.81 -4.21 18.51
N SER A 492 16.91 -3.47 18.32
CA SER A 492 17.08 -2.52 17.21
C SER A 492 17.70 -3.15 15.94
N LEU A 493 18.39 -4.29 16.05
CA LEU A 493 19.05 -4.95 14.90
C LEU A 493 18.11 -5.24 13.71
N PRO A 494 16.81 -5.58 13.90
CA PRO A 494 15.88 -5.74 12.78
C PRO A 494 15.59 -4.46 11.99
N THR A 495 15.85 -3.26 12.52
CA THR A 495 15.52 -1.99 11.87
C THR A 495 16.72 -1.30 11.22
N VAL A 496 17.95 -1.62 11.63
CA VAL A 496 19.17 -0.99 11.09
C VAL A 496 19.59 -1.54 9.73
N PHE A 497 20.22 -0.67 8.93
CA PHE A 497 20.81 -1.02 7.63
C PHE A 497 22.10 -1.84 7.79
N GLU A 498 22.95 -1.38 8.71
CA GLU A 498 24.25 -1.93 9.06
C GLU A 498 24.43 -1.84 10.58
N LEU A 499 25.23 -2.76 11.12
CA LEU A 499 25.53 -2.88 12.54
C LEU A 499 25.97 -1.54 13.16
N GLY A 500 26.78 -0.76 12.43
CA GLY A 500 27.26 0.55 12.90
C GLY A 500 26.15 1.52 13.32
N PHE A 501 24.97 1.47 12.70
CA PHE A 501 23.84 2.34 13.07
C PHE A 501 23.22 1.97 14.42
N ALA A 502 23.33 0.71 14.87
CA ALA A 502 22.88 0.33 16.22
C ALA A 502 23.83 0.86 17.33
N PHE A 503 25.01 1.34 16.93
CA PHE A 503 26.10 1.81 17.80
C PHE A 503 26.44 3.30 17.60
N GLY A 504 25.53 4.07 16.97
CA GLY A 504 25.61 5.53 16.90
C GLY A 504 25.18 6.19 18.21
N ALA A 505 25.58 7.45 18.44
CA ALA A 505 25.32 8.15 19.70
C ALA A 505 23.82 8.27 20.04
N TRP A 506 22.97 8.47 19.03
CA TRP A 506 21.51 8.58 19.17
C TRP A 506 20.79 7.24 19.40
N SER A 507 21.48 6.12 19.22
CA SER A 507 20.92 4.77 19.41
C SER A 507 21.17 4.21 20.82
N LEU A 508 22.00 4.90 21.61
CA LEU A 508 22.40 4.53 22.96
C LEU A 508 21.82 5.54 23.96
N SER A 509 21.47 5.09 25.17
CA SER A 509 20.99 6.00 26.21
C SER A 509 22.13 6.82 26.83
N ASP A 510 21.83 7.98 27.38
CA ASP A 510 22.82 8.82 28.08
C ASP A 510 23.51 8.08 29.22
N ASP A 511 22.78 7.22 29.93
CA ASP A 511 23.36 6.41 31.00
C ASP A 511 24.26 5.29 30.46
N SER A 512 23.95 4.73 29.28
CA SER A 512 24.84 3.82 28.56
C SER A 512 26.13 4.54 28.15
N LEU A 513 26.04 5.74 27.59
CA LEU A 513 27.17 6.57 27.17
C LEU A 513 28.03 7.00 28.37
N ARG A 514 27.41 7.43 29.48
CA ARG A 514 28.11 7.77 30.73
C ARG A 514 28.85 6.56 31.33
N ARG A 515 28.24 5.37 31.33
CA ARG A 515 28.92 4.11 31.76
C ARG A 515 30.17 3.84 30.93
N LEU A 516 30.08 4.06 29.62
CA LEU A 516 31.19 3.96 28.65
C LEU A 516 32.22 5.12 28.74
N ARG A 517 32.10 6.03 29.72
CA ARG A 517 32.92 7.25 29.86
C ARG A 517 32.91 8.13 28.60
N VAL A 518 31.75 8.21 27.96
CA VAL A 518 31.48 9.08 26.81
C VAL A 518 30.55 10.19 27.27
N ASP A 519 30.91 11.44 26.99
CA ASP A 519 29.99 12.55 27.17
C ASP A 519 28.86 12.49 26.12
N PRO A 520 27.57 12.46 26.51
CA PRO A 520 26.48 12.35 25.55
C PRO A 520 26.37 13.53 24.59
N GLY A 521 26.63 14.75 25.06
CA GLY A 521 26.58 15.97 24.24
C GLY A 521 27.64 15.92 23.14
N ALA A 522 28.90 15.71 23.52
CA ALA A 522 30.01 15.60 22.58
C ALA A 522 29.86 14.43 21.59
N ALA A 523 29.27 13.30 22.01
CA ALA A 523 29.03 12.17 21.11
C ALA A 523 27.88 12.41 20.12
N ARG A 524 26.82 13.11 20.53
CA ARG A 524 25.72 13.52 19.64
C ARG A 524 26.14 14.66 18.70
N ALA A 525 27.08 15.50 19.14
CA ALA A 525 27.75 16.54 18.36
C ALA A 525 28.92 16.03 17.47
N ASP A 526 29.19 14.72 17.44
CA ASP A 526 30.09 14.09 16.48
C ASP A 526 29.29 13.17 15.54
N ALA A 527 29.01 13.66 14.32
CA ALA A 527 28.32 12.90 13.29
C ALA A 527 29.05 11.61 12.86
N SER A 528 30.35 11.49 13.16
CA SER A 528 31.18 10.31 12.85
C SER A 528 31.24 9.29 14.00
N PHE A 529 30.65 9.60 15.15
CA PHE A 529 30.73 8.77 16.35
C PHE A 529 30.17 7.36 16.12
N ASN A 530 30.98 6.35 16.47
CA ASN A 530 30.58 4.95 16.48
C ASN A 530 31.23 4.20 17.64
N LEU A 531 30.41 3.52 18.46
CA LEU A 531 30.94 2.83 19.65
C LEU A 531 31.92 1.71 19.29
N LEU A 532 31.66 0.91 18.25
CA LEU A 532 32.53 -0.22 17.89
C LEU A 532 33.95 0.25 17.55
N LYS A 533 34.07 1.34 16.77
CA LYS A 533 35.37 1.97 16.47
C LYS A 533 36.04 2.49 17.75
N LYS A 534 35.28 3.08 18.69
CA LYS A 534 35.80 3.57 19.98
C LYS A 534 36.26 2.45 20.92
N LEU A 535 35.69 1.25 20.81
CA LEU A 535 36.13 0.04 21.50
C LEU A 535 37.34 -0.65 20.82
N GLY A 536 37.88 -0.04 19.75
CA GLY A 536 39.10 -0.52 19.09
C GLY A 536 38.87 -1.55 17.98
N LEU A 537 37.62 -1.85 17.61
CA LEU A 537 37.35 -2.74 16.47
C LEU A 537 37.74 -2.04 15.16
N ASN A 538 38.50 -2.76 14.32
CA ASN A 538 38.88 -2.28 13.01
C ASN A 538 37.72 -2.43 11.98
N ALA A 539 37.87 -1.80 10.81
CA ALA A 539 36.81 -1.81 9.78
C ALA A 539 36.45 -3.23 9.32
N LEU A 540 37.44 -4.11 9.12
CA LEU A 540 37.25 -5.49 8.69
C LEU A 540 36.46 -6.31 9.72
N GLN A 541 36.76 -6.15 11.01
CA GLN A 541 36.01 -6.78 12.11
C GLN A 541 34.56 -6.30 12.14
N ILE A 542 34.32 -4.99 11.97
CA ILE A 542 32.98 -4.41 11.93
C ILE A 542 32.18 -4.93 10.72
N ASP A 543 32.79 -5.01 9.54
CA ASP A 543 32.14 -5.53 8.33
C ASP A 543 31.81 -7.04 8.46
N LEU A 544 32.72 -7.85 8.99
CA LEU A 544 32.50 -9.27 9.24
C LEU A 544 31.43 -9.54 10.31
N LEU A 545 31.41 -8.74 11.39
CA LEU A 545 30.34 -8.79 12.40
C LEU A 545 29.01 -8.33 11.80
N ASN A 546 29.00 -7.29 10.97
CA ASN A 546 27.81 -6.81 10.29
C ASN A 546 27.18 -7.90 9.39
N GLU A 547 27.98 -8.62 8.61
CA GLU A 547 27.48 -9.74 7.80
C GLU A 547 26.84 -10.84 8.63
N ARG A 548 27.42 -11.16 9.80
CA ARG A 548 26.96 -12.26 10.65
C ARG A 548 25.78 -11.89 11.55
N ILE A 549 25.69 -10.62 11.96
CA ILE A 549 24.64 -10.10 12.85
C ILE A 549 23.46 -9.52 12.06
N CYS A 550 23.71 -8.68 11.06
CA CYS A 550 22.68 -7.96 10.28
C CYS A 550 22.36 -8.61 8.92
N GLY A 551 23.13 -9.61 8.52
CA GLY A 551 22.96 -10.42 7.32
C GLY A 551 23.77 -9.92 6.12
N THR A 552 24.09 -10.83 5.20
CA THR A 552 24.71 -10.47 3.91
C THR A 552 23.73 -9.82 2.93
N GLN A 553 22.42 -9.95 3.21
CA GLN A 553 21.29 -9.47 2.38
C GLN A 553 21.23 -10.12 0.98
N THR A 554 22.00 -11.19 0.74
CA THR A 554 22.03 -11.95 -0.51
C THR A 554 22.09 -13.44 -0.24
N VAL A 555 21.59 -14.24 -1.18
CA VAL A 555 21.77 -15.70 -1.16
C VAL A 555 23.09 -16.15 -1.80
N GLU A 556 23.81 -15.24 -2.47
CA GLU A 556 25.10 -15.56 -3.11
C GLU A 556 26.15 -15.91 -2.04
N GLY A 557 26.69 -17.13 -2.11
CA GLY A 557 27.60 -17.66 -1.09
C GLY A 557 26.92 -18.25 0.15
N ALA A 558 25.59 -18.32 0.19
CA ALA A 558 24.86 -18.93 1.30
C ALA A 558 25.19 -20.44 1.45
N PRO A 559 25.29 -20.96 2.69
CA PRO A 559 25.62 -22.36 2.94
C PRO A 559 24.57 -23.29 2.33
N HIS A 560 25.02 -24.46 1.85
CA HIS A 560 24.20 -25.50 1.19
C HIS A 560 23.52 -25.13 -0.13
N LEU A 561 23.47 -23.84 -0.51
CA LEU A 561 22.73 -23.39 -1.69
C LEU A 561 23.45 -23.82 -2.97
N ARG A 562 22.76 -24.61 -3.80
CA ARG A 562 23.35 -25.12 -5.05
C ARG A 562 23.32 -24.03 -6.14
N PRO A 563 24.41 -23.81 -6.90
CA PRO A 563 24.52 -22.70 -7.85
C PRO A 563 23.41 -22.61 -8.89
N GLU A 564 22.87 -23.75 -9.34
CA GLU A 564 21.77 -23.80 -10.32
C GLU A 564 20.46 -23.19 -9.82
N HIS A 565 20.32 -22.98 -8.51
CA HIS A 565 19.13 -22.38 -7.88
C HIS A 565 19.23 -20.87 -7.66
N LEU A 566 20.40 -20.25 -7.86
CA LEU A 566 20.58 -18.82 -7.63
C LEU A 566 19.61 -17.96 -8.46
N ALA A 567 19.30 -18.38 -9.69
CA ALA A 567 18.40 -17.67 -10.60
C ALA A 567 16.95 -17.51 -10.09
N VAL A 568 16.52 -18.31 -9.09
CA VAL A 568 15.21 -18.15 -8.43
C VAL A 568 15.15 -16.87 -7.59
N PHE A 569 16.30 -16.43 -7.08
CA PHE A 569 16.43 -15.32 -6.14
C PHE A 569 16.96 -14.03 -6.79
N ASP A 570 17.27 -14.05 -8.08
CA ASP A 570 17.68 -12.87 -8.83
C ASP A 570 16.58 -11.79 -8.76
N CYS A 571 16.94 -10.61 -8.27
CA CYS A 571 16.04 -9.46 -8.13
C CYS A 571 16.29 -8.42 -9.22
N ALA A 572 15.49 -7.34 -9.24
CA ALA A 572 15.66 -6.24 -10.20
C ALA A 572 17.00 -5.50 -10.06
N ASN A 573 17.67 -5.63 -8.91
CA ASN A 573 18.98 -5.09 -8.62
C ASN A 573 19.82 -6.14 -7.87
N ALA A 574 21.14 -5.90 -7.83
CA ALA A 574 22.05 -6.66 -6.97
C ALA A 574 21.64 -6.54 -5.50
N CYS A 575 21.66 -7.67 -4.78
CA CYS A 575 21.22 -7.76 -3.40
C CYS A 575 22.40 -7.65 -2.43
N GLY A 576 22.26 -6.79 -1.41
CA GLY A 576 23.31 -6.55 -0.42
C GLY A 576 24.60 -5.96 -0.99
N ARG A 577 25.66 -5.91 -0.15
CA ARG A 577 26.99 -5.44 -0.55
C ARG A 577 27.76 -6.45 -1.42
N LYS A 578 27.50 -7.76 -1.24
CA LYS A 578 28.23 -8.87 -1.88
C LYS A 578 27.58 -9.41 -3.16
N GLY A 579 26.29 -9.13 -3.39
CA GLY A 579 25.59 -9.62 -4.57
C GLY A 579 26.13 -9.00 -5.86
N VAL A 580 26.25 -9.82 -6.90
CA VAL A 580 26.60 -9.41 -8.27
C VAL A 580 25.52 -9.77 -9.27
N ARG A 581 24.58 -10.65 -8.90
CA ARG A 581 23.47 -11.09 -9.75
C ARG A 581 22.27 -10.15 -9.68
N PHE A 582 21.64 -9.94 -10.83
CA PHE A 582 20.39 -9.22 -10.99
C PHE A 582 19.72 -9.66 -12.30
N ILE A 583 18.41 -9.44 -12.43
CA ILE A 583 17.66 -9.71 -13.66
C ILE A 583 18.07 -8.69 -14.73
N ALA A 584 18.58 -9.18 -15.86
CA ALA A 584 18.99 -8.31 -16.97
C ALA A 584 17.79 -7.52 -17.55
N PRO A 585 18.01 -6.33 -18.15
CA PRO A 585 16.93 -5.50 -18.69
C PRO A 585 16.02 -6.25 -19.69
N GLU A 586 16.59 -7.13 -20.50
CA GLU A 586 15.86 -7.97 -21.45
C GLU A 586 14.93 -8.96 -20.76
N GLY A 587 15.24 -9.40 -19.54
CA GLY A 587 14.38 -10.28 -18.76
C GLY A 587 13.11 -9.57 -18.26
N HIS A 588 13.25 -8.31 -17.84
CA HIS A 588 12.10 -7.44 -17.56
C HIS A 588 11.22 -7.28 -18.80
N ILE A 589 11.83 -7.01 -19.97
CA ILE A 589 11.13 -6.81 -21.24
C ILE A 589 10.43 -8.09 -21.72
N ARG A 590 11.09 -9.25 -21.65
CA ARG A 590 10.51 -10.55 -22.06
C ARG A 590 9.34 -10.96 -21.17
N MET A 591 9.38 -10.65 -19.88
CA MET A 591 8.22 -10.86 -19.00
C MET A 591 7.04 -9.94 -19.37
N MET A 592 7.30 -8.66 -19.64
CA MET A 592 6.26 -7.75 -20.15
C MET A 592 5.68 -8.27 -21.47
N ALA A 593 6.52 -8.80 -22.36
CA ALA A 593 6.09 -9.32 -23.65
C ALA A 593 5.28 -10.62 -23.54
N ALA A 594 5.43 -11.39 -22.47
CA ALA A 594 4.59 -12.54 -22.17
C ALA A 594 3.18 -12.14 -21.70
N ALA A 595 3.05 -11.03 -20.97
CA ALA A 595 1.77 -10.52 -20.45
C ALA A 595 1.01 -9.61 -21.45
N GLN A 596 1.72 -8.72 -22.16
CA GLN A 596 1.14 -7.72 -23.06
C GLN A 596 0.14 -8.26 -24.12
N PRO A 597 0.34 -9.44 -24.76
CA PRO A 597 -0.60 -10.04 -25.71
C PRO A 597 -1.97 -10.34 -25.11
N PHE A 598 -2.09 -10.31 -23.79
CA PHE A 598 -3.29 -10.62 -23.02
C PHE A 598 -3.78 -9.41 -22.22
N ILE A 599 -3.27 -8.20 -22.47
CA ILE A 599 -3.77 -6.98 -21.82
C ILE A 599 -4.42 -6.08 -22.87
N SER A 600 -5.64 -5.64 -22.58
CA SER A 600 -6.40 -4.77 -23.49
C SER A 600 -5.83 -3.35 -23.54
N GLY A 601 -5.48 -2.77 -22.39
CA GLY A 601 -4.59 -1.60 -22.29
C GLY A 601 -3.11 -1.99 -22.40
N ALA A 602 -2.28 -1.44 -21.52
CA ALA A 602 -0.82 -1.65 -21.48
C ALA A 602 -0.34 -1.99 -20.05
N ILE A 603 0.99 -1.97 -19.86
CA ILE A 603 1.67 -2.37 -18.63
C ILE A 603 2.50 -1.20 -18.11
N SER A 604 2.18 -0.71 -16.91
CA SER A 604 2.99 0.25 -16.17
C SER A 604 4.07 -0.50 -15.39
N LYS A 605 5.24 -0.67 -16.00
CA LYS A 605 6.42 -1.26 -15.36
C LYS A 605 7.69 -0.53 -15.77
N THR A 606 8.51 -0.22 -14.78
CA THR A 606 9.87 0.29 -14.99
C THR A 606 10.84 -0.87 -15.23
N ILE A 607 11.67 -0.75 -16.26
CA ILE A 607 12.85 -1.60 -16.46
C ILE A 607 14.04 -0.94 -15.77
N ASN A 608 14.62 -1.62 -14.78
CA ASN A 608 15.80 -1.12 -14.09
C ASN A 608 17.07 -1.49 -14.86
N LEU A 609 18.04 -0.59 -14.88
CA LEU A 609 19.37 -0.81 -15.44
C LEU A 609 20.44 -0.40 -14.42
N PRO A 610 21.57 -1.14 -14.32
CA PRO A 610 22.66 -0.78 -13.42
C PRO A 610 23.33 0.53 -13.84
N ASN A 611 24.02 1.19 -12.91
CA ASN A 611 24.64 2.50 -13.14
C ASN A 611 25.61 2.53 -14.34
N ASN A 612 26.32 1.43 -14.57
CA ASN A 612 27.28 1.25 -15.68
C ASN A 612 26.63 0.98 -17.05
N ALA A 613 25.30 0.86 -17.14
CA ALA A 613 24.61 0.70 -18.42
C ALA A 613 24.90 1.88 -19.37
N SER A 614 25.12 1.56 -20.64
CA SER A 614 25.46 2.50 -21.71
C SER A 614 24.23 3.11 -22.39
N VAL A 615 24.45 4.06 -23.29
CA VAL A 615 23.39 4.59 -24.17
C VAL A 615 22.87 3.51 -25.14
N GLU A 616 23.70 2.54 -25.54
CA GLU A 616 23.24 1.44 -26.40
C GLU A 616 22.33 0.46 -25.68
N ASP A 617 22.55 0.20 -24.39
CA ASP A 617 21.67 -0.70 -23.61
C ASP A 617 20.25 -0.10 -23.51
N ILE A 618 20.16 1.22 -23.38
CA ILE A 618 18.90 1.98 -23.37
C ILE A 618 18.18 1.90 -24.73
N LYS A 619 18.90 2.12 -25.84
CA LYS A 619 18.34 2.01 -27.19
C LYS A 619 17.96 0.57 -27.52
N SER A 620 18.75 -0.41 -27.10
CA SER A 620 18.50 -1.85 -27.27
C SER A 620 17.28 -2.31 -26.48
N ALA A 621 17.10 -1.83 -25.25
CA ALA A 621 15.91 -2.08 -24.44
C ALA A 621 14.63 -1.56 -25.13
N TYR A 622 14.66 -0.33 -25.67
CA TYR A 622 13.53 0.20 -26.45
C TYR A 622 13.33 -0.51 -27.79
N ARG A 623 14.39 -0.97 -28.46
CA ARG A 623 14.29 -1.73 -29.72
C ARG A 623 13.67 -3.10 -29.49
N LEU A 624 14.17 -3.87 -28.52
CA LEU A 624 13.63 -5.19 -28.16
C LEU A 624 12.16 -5.10 -27.75
N SER A 625 11.80 -4.05 -27.02
CA SER A 625 10.42 -3.80 -26.59
C SER A 625 9.47 -3.57 -27.78
N TRP A 626 9.91 -2.84 -28.81
CA TRP A 626 9.18 -2.72 -30.08
C TRP A 626 9.05 -4.08 -30.79
N GLU A 627 10.17 -4.79 -30.97
CA GLU A 627 10.23 -6.07 -31.69
C GLU A 627 9.41 -7.18 -31.02
N LEU A 628 9.19 -7.11 -29.71
CA LEU A 628 8.33 -8.03 -28.96
C LEU A 628 6.85 -7.59 -28.88
N GLY A 629 6.49 -6.43 -29.43
CA GLY A 629 5.11 -5.96 -29.49
C GLY A 629 4.59 -5.32 -28.19
N LEU A 630 5.46 -4.69 -27.40
CA LEU A 630 5.03 -3.88 -26.27
C LEU A 630 4.28 -2.62 -26.74
N LYS A 631 3.36 -2.12 -25.89
CA LYS A 631 2.65 -0.85 -26.15
C LYS A 631 3.39 0.35 -25.58
N ALA A 632 4.08 0.19 -24.45
CA ALA A 632 4.93 1.22 -23.85
C ALA A 632 6.15 0.61 -23.16
N ASN A 633 7.20 1.42 -22.97
CA ASN A 633 8.36 1.10 -22.15
C ASN A 633 8.80 2.36 -21.39
N ALA A 634 8.94 2.22 -20.08
CA ALA A 634 9.64 3.16 -19.22
C ALA A 634 10.83 2.44 -18.58
N LEU A 635 11.96 3.13 -18.48
CA LEU A 635 13.19 2.58 -17.94
C LEU A 635 13.85 3.54 -16.96
N TYR A 636 14.70 3.01 -16.10
CA TYR A 636 15.42 3.77 -15.09
C TYR A 636 16.83 3.19 -14.94
N ARG A 637 17.85 4.01 -15.17
CA ARG A 637 19.24 3.65 -14.89
C ARG A 637 19.63 4.18 -13.52
N ASP A 638 20.21 3.34 -12.68
CA ASP A 638 20.69 3.77 -11.36
C ASP A 638 21.68 4.95 -11.49
N GLY A 639 21.54 5.94 -10.61
CA GLY A 639 22.32 7.18 -10.63
C GLY A 639 21.98 8.17 -11.77
N CYS A 640 20.96 7.91 -12.60
CA CYS A 640 20.53 8.91 -13.60
C CYS A 640 19.79 10.12 -12.99
N LYS A 641 19.38 10.05 -11.71
CA LYS A 641 18.84 11.17 -10.93
C LYS A 641 19.57 11.29 -9.59
N LEU A 642 19.72 12.53 -9.12
CA LEU A 642 20.50 12.88 -7.91
C LEU A 642 19.79 12.53 -6.59
N SER A 643 18.49 12.23 -6.62
CA SER A 643 17.70 11.85 -5.45
C SER A 643 16.77 10.69 -5.80
N GLN A 644 16.69 9.68 -4.94
CA GLN A 644 15.94 8.44 -5.16
C GLN A 644 15.10 8.06 -3.92
N PRO A 645 13.87 7.52 -4.08
CA PRO A 645 13.02 7.13 -2.95
C PRO A 645 13.27 5.71 -2.41
N LEU A 646 14.04 4.89 -3.14
CA LEU A 646 14.45 3.53 -2.79
C LEU A 646 15.96 3.41 -3.07
N SER A 647 16.68 2.67 -2.24
CA SER A 647 18.10 2.39 -2.42
C SER A 647 18.43 0.97 -1.97
N THR A 648 19.42 0.35 -2.62
CA THR A 648 20.04 -0.91 -2.18
C THR A 648 21.29 -0.69 -1.31
N LYS A 649 21.71 0.56 -1.14
CA LYS A 649 22.89 0.97 -0.34
C LYS A 649 22.53 2.09 0.63
N SER A 650 23.20 2.15 1.78
CA SER A 650 23.35 3.39 2.53
C SER A 650 24.00 4.45 1.61
N SER A 651 23.54 5.69 1.70
CA SER A 651 24.35 6.82 1.24
C SER A 651 25.60 6.87 2.12
N ASP A 652 26.79 6.74 1.53
CA ASP A 652 28.05 6.52 2.26
C ASP A 652 28.31 7.60 3.32
N GLY A 653 28.08 7.23 4.59
CA GLY A 653 28.67 7.84 5.77
C GLY A 653 29.92 7.07 6.19
N GLY A 654 30.94 7.04 5.31
CA GLY A 654 32.31 6.64 5.63
C GLY A 654 32.59 5.20 6.13
N ILE A 655 32.61 4.21 5.22
CA ILE A 655 33.50 3.02 5.33
C ILE A 655 34.14 2.69 3.97
N SER A 656 35.44 2.98 3.82
CA SER A 656 36.44 2.10 3.18
C SER A 656 37.81 2.78 3.09
N GLY A 657 38.87 2.05 3.46
CA GLY A 657 40.26 2.47 3.32
C GLY A 657 41.13 1.28 2.95
N GLY A 658 41.87 1.38 1.84
CA GLY A 658 42.73 0.34 1.28
C GLY A 658 43.11 0.66 -0.16
N ASP A 659 44.40 0.76 -0.45
CA ASP A 659 44.91 1.38 -1.69
C ASP A 659 44.79 0.53 -2.96
N SER A 660 43.99 1.01 -3.93
CA SER A 660 44.36 0.92 -5.35
C SER A 660 43.76 2.10 -6.13
N LYS A 661 44.59 2.98 -6.68
CA LYS A 661 44.16 4.24 -7.31
C LYS A 661 43.83 4.08 -8.80
N PRO A 662 42.70 4.65 -9.24
CA PRO A 662 42.66 5.54 -10.41
C PRO A 662 42.43 7.00 -10.00
N ALA A 663 42.71 7.95 -10.90
CA ALA A 663 43.01 9.34 -10.52
C ALA A 663 41.81 10.30 -10.31
N ASP A 664 40.57 9.90 -10.58
CA ASP A 664 39.43 10.84 -10.66
C ASP A 664 38.62 11.03 -9.36
N ALA A 665 39.02 10.39 -8.25
CA ALA A 665 38.25 10.39 -6.99
C ALA A 665 38.64 11.50 -5.98
N LYS A 666 39.34 12.57 -6.40
CA LYS A 666 40.02 13.50 -5.46
C LYS A 666 39.21 14.73 -4.99
N LEU A 667 37.97 14.93 -5.45
CA LEU A 667 37.18 16.15 -5.19
C LEU A 667 36.06 16.02 -4.14
N VAL A 668 35.88 14.85 -3.52
CA VAL A 668 34.72 14.56 -2.65
C VAL A 668 35.05 14.62 -1.14
N ARG A 669 36.33 14.67 -0.76
CA ARG A 669 36.78 14.15 0.55
C ARG A 669 37.03 15.18 1.68
N GLU A 670 36.76 16.47 1.48
CA GLU A 670 37.12 17.53 2.45
C GLU A 670 35.92 18.35 2.99
N GLY A 671 34.67 17.95 2.69
CA GLY A 671 33.46 18.73 3.03
C GLY A 671 32.69 18.34 4.31
N GLU A 672 33.03 17.24 4.99
CA GLU A 672 32.19 16.66 6.06
C GLU A 672 32.36 17.30 7.46
N LEU A 673 33.23 18.30 7.64
CA LEU A 673 33.73 18.72 8.96
C LEU A 673 33.06 19.96 9.60
N LEU A 674 31.91 20.43 9.11
CA LEU A 674 31.34 21.74 9.50
C LEU A 674 29.88 21.72 9.96
N LEU A 675 29.38 20.58 10.47
CA LEU A 675 27.94 20.38 10.70
C LEU A 675 27.43 20.62 12.13
N LEU A 676 28.29 20.82 13.15
CA LEU A 676 27.87 20.72 14.57
C LEU A 676 28.53 21.75 15.52
N SER A 677 27.83 22.88 15.72
CA SER A 677 27.80 23.76 16.91
C SER A 677 26.78 24.88 16.61
N ALA A 678 25.60 25.01 17.22
CA ALA A 678 25.27 25.31 18.63
C ALA A 678 24.40 26.60 18.63
N ASP A 679 23.37 26.85 19.44
CA ASP A 679 22.65 26.06 20.47
C ASP A 679 21.22 26.65 20.68
N ASP A 680 20.32 25.82 21.23
CA ASP A 680 19.24 26.08 22.21
C ASP A 680 18.26 27.27 22.11
N GLU A 681 16.96 26.97 21.89
CA GLU A 681 15.82 27.36 22.77
C GLU A 681 14.45 26.72 22.35
N GLU A 682 14.31 25.38 22.22
CA GLU A 682 12.96 24.76 22.06
C GLU A 682 12.82 23.25 22.40
N GLU A 683 13.71 22.63 23.20
CA GLU A 683 13.76 21.16 23.38
C GLU A 683 12.60 20.53 24.18
N ASP A 684 12.08 21.16 25.23
CA ASP A 684 11.19 20.52 26.24
C ASP A 684 9.84 19.99 25.70
N THR A 685 9.41 20.39 24.50
CA THR A 685 8.10 19.98 23.94
C THR A 685 8.16 18.83 22.94
N LEU A 686 9.33 18.56 22.35
CA LEU A 686 9.51 17.55 21.31
C LEU A 686 9.80 16.15 21.86
N ASP A 687 10.54 16.07 22.97
CA ASP A 687 10.91 14.77 23.55
C ASP A 687 9.73 14.09 24.26
N ALA A 688 8.84 14.86 24.92
CA ALA A 688 7.60 14.31 25.46
C ALA A 688 6.71 13.66 24.36
N ALA A 689 6.67 14.24 23.17
CA ALA A 689 5.92 13.71 22.03
C ALA A 689 6.60 12.47 21.42
N ARG A 690 7.95 12.45 21.36
CA ARG A 690 8.73 11.28 20.89
C ARG A 690 8.58 10.08 21.82
N ASP A 691 8.68 10.29 23.13
CA ASP A 691 8.49 9.23 24.13
C ASP A 691 7.06 8.71 24.15
N GLU A 692 6.05 9.58 23.98
CA GLU A 692 4.66 9.15 23.87
C GLU A 692 4.44 8.25 22.64
N VAL A 693 4.94 8.65 21.46
CA VAL A 693 4.86 7.84 20.23
C VAL A 693 5.65 6.54 20.33
N ALA A 694 6.85 6.55 20.90
CA ALA A 694 7.66 5.34 21.09
C ALA A 694 6.98 4.35 22.04
N ARG A 695 6.37 4.85 23.12
CA ARG A 695 5.62 4.06 24.10
C ARG A 695 4.31 3.51 23.54
N GLU A 696 3.55 4.29 22.76
CA GLU A 696 2.36 3.80 22.05
C GLU A 696 2.72 2.77 20.98
N THR A 697 3.82 2.96 20.26
CA THR A 697 4.31 1.98 19.27
C THR A 697 4.71 0.66 19.92
N ARG A 698 5.44 0.69 21.06
CA ARG A 698 5.73 -0.53 21.84
C ARG A 698 4.46 -1.17 22.41
N ALA A 699 3.49 -0.39 22.88
CA ALA A 699 2.22 -0.91 23.39
C ALA A 699 1.41 -1.60 22.28
N ALA A 700 1.37 -1.03 21.07
CA ALA A 700 0.74 -1.64 19.90
C ALA A 700 1.46 -2.94 19.46
N LEU A 701 2.79 -2.95 19.46
CA LEU A 701 3.59 -4.13 19.13
C LEU A 701 3.36 -5.28 20.13
N VAL A 702 3.39 -4.99 21.44
CA VAL A 702 3.12 -5.97 22.50
C VAL A 702 1.66 -6.45 22.48
N ALA A 703 0.71 -5.59 22.09
CA ALA A 703 -0.68 -5.99 21.89
C ALA A 703 -0.83 -6.96 20.71
N ALA A 704 -0.14 -6.72 19.59
CA ALA A 704 -0.13 -7.61 18.42
C ALA A 704 0.48 -8.98 18.75
N MET A 705 1.62 -9.01 19.46
CA MET A 705 2.25 -10.26 19.90
C MET A 705 1.37 -11.06 20.87
N ARG A 706 0.61 -10.38 21.75
CA ARG A 706 -0.35 -11.02 22.67
C ARG A 706 -1.62 -11.55 22.00
N SER A 707 -1.99 -11.06 20.80
CA SER A 707 -3.09 -11.65 20.03
C SER A 707 -2.72 -12.98 19.38
N ASP A 708 -1.46 -13.17 18.97
CA ASP A 708 -1.02 -14.40 18.30
C ASP A 708 -1.06 -15.63 19.22
N GLU A 709 -0.61 -15.51 20.48
CA GLU A 709 -0.59 -16.63 21.42
C GLU A 709 -1.99 -17.12 21.84
N ARG A 710 -3.04 -16.31 21.69
CA ARG A 710 -4.43 -16.72 21.94
C ARG A 710 -5.15 -17.28 20.71
N GLY A 711 -4.77 -16.87 19.50
CA GLY A 711 -5.44 -17.29 18.26
C GLY A 711 -5.33 -18.80 17.97
N VAL A 712 -4.26 -19.44 18.46
CA VAL A 712 -3.88 -20.81 18.06
C VAL A 712 -4.63 -21.92 18.85
N ARG A 713 -5.30 -21.61 19.96
CA ARG A 713 -5.92 -22.64 20.85
C ARG A 713 -7.44 -22.77 20.83
N GLU A 714 -8.17 -21.90 20.14
CA GLU A 714 -9.65 -21.89 20.17
C GLU A 714 -10.28 -21.91 18.76
N SER A 715 -9.58 -22.53 17.79
CA SER A 715 -10.02 -22.71 16.40
C SER A 715 -10.49 -24.14 16.11
N ALA A 716 -11.33 -24.69 16.98
CA ALA A 716 -12.13 -25.89 16.72
C ALA A 716 -13.60 -25.57 17.02
N GLU A 717 -14.49 -25.82 16.05
CA GLU A 717 -15.94 -25.65 16.15
C GLU A 717 -16.45 -24.22 16.43
N ARG A 718 -16.47 -23.37 15.39
CA ARG A 718 -17.42 -22.25 15.34
C ARG A 718 -18.12 -22.14 13.99
N ILE A 719 -19.35 -22.65 13.96
CA ILE A 719 -20.24 -22.63 12.79
C ILE A 719 -20.49 -21.18 12.34
N THR A 720 -20.42 -20.96 11.03
CA THR A 720 -20.51 -19.63 10.40
C THR A 720 -21.93 -19.05 10.41
N HIS A 721 -22.20 -18.13 11.33
CA HIS A 721 -23.30 -17.18 11.16
C HIS A 721 -22.80 -15.90 10.48
N ARG A 722 -23.22 -15.68 9.23
CA ARG A 722 -23.06 -14.39 8.56
C ARG A 722 -23.86 -13.32 9.33
N PRO A 723 -23.30 -12.16 9.69
CA PRO A 723 -24.04 -11.11 10.39
C PRO A 723 -25.09 -10.49 9.45
N MET A 724 -26.35 -10.91 9.62
CA MET A 724 -27.48 -10.35 8.87
C MET A 724 -28.03 -9.13 9.60
N ARG A 725 -28.14 -7.99 8.90
CA ARG A 725 -28.59 -6.73 9.48
C ARG A 725 -29.99 -6.83 10.10
N ARG A 726 -30.10 -6.73 11.43
CA ARG A 726 -31.36 -6.64 12.18
C ARG A 726 -31.91 -5.21 12.03
N ARG A 727 -32.86 -5.00 11.13
CA ARG A 727 -33.56 -3.71 11.00
C ARG A 727 -34.53 -3.50 12.17
N LEU A 728 -34.69 -2.25 12.60
CA LEU A 728 -35.69 -1.86 13.58
C LEU A 728 -37.05 -1.65 12.87
N PRO A 729 -38.18 -1.84 13.58
CA PRO A 729 -39.50 -1.52 13.03
C PRO A 729 -39.71 0.00 12.87
N ASP A 730 -40.60 0.38 11.95
CA ASP A 730 -40.89 1.77 11.61
C ASP A 730 -41.39 2.59 12.82
N THR A 731 -42.09 1.94 13.76
CA THR A 731 -42.49 2.49 15.06
C THR A 731 -41.81 1.70 16.17
N ARG A 732 -41.15 2.40 17.11
CA ARG A 732 -40.29 1.82 18.14
C ARG A 732 -40.16 2.74 19.35
N ARG A 733 -39.65 2.21 20.47
CA ARG A 733 -39.32 3.01 21.66
C ARG A 733 -37.98 3.70 21.44
N SER A 734 -37.86 4.95 21.88
CA SER A 734 -36.59 5.69 21.87
C SER A 734 -36.35 6.42 23.19
N LEU A 735 -35.08 6.57 23.55
CA LEU A 735 -34.61 7.35 24.68
C LEU A 735 -33.93 8.62 24.15
N THR A 736 -34.39 9.79 24.56
CA THR A 736 -33.80 11.09 24.18
C THR A 736 -33.19 11.79 25.38
N HIS A 737 -31.91 12.15 25.29
CA HIS A 737 -31.13 12.82 26.33
C HIS A 737 -30.53 14.13 25.82
N LYS A 738 -30.70 15.23 26.57
CA LYS A 738 -30.09 16.53 26.25
C LYS A 738 -28.75 16.66 26.95
N PHE A 739 -27.72 17.08 26.20
CA PHE A 739 -26.40 17.37 26.73
C PHE A 739 -25.93 18.78 26.37
N ASN A 740 -24.98 19.29 27.16
CA ASN A 740 -24.21 20.50 26.88
C ASN A 740 -22.76 20.24 27.34
N ILE A 741 -21.80 20.46 26.44
CA ILE A 741 -20.35 20.38 26.72
C ILE A 741 -19.73 21.69 26.28
N ALA A 742 -19.09 22.42 27.20
CA ALA A 742 -18.40 23.68 26.90
C ALA A 742 -19.22 24.70 26.06
N GLY A 743 -20.55 24.74 26.24
CA GLY A 743 -21.45 25.63 25.51
C GLY A 743 -22.01 25.07 24.20
N HIS A 744 -21.61 23.86 23.79
CA HIS A 744 -22.21 23.13 22.67
C HIS A 744 -23.38 22.28 23.15
N GLU A 745 -24.61 22.68 22.81
CA GLU A 745 -25.82 21.92 23.13
C GLU A 745 -26.18 20.91 22.03
N GLY A 746 -26.69 19.75 22.45
CA GLY A 746 -27.21 18.73 21.54
C GLY A 746 -28.14 17.74 22.22
N TYR A 747 -28.72 16.86 21.41
CA TYR A 747 -29.63 15.79 21.83
C TYR A 747 -29.14 14.45 21.27
N LEU A 748 -29.09 13.43 22.13
CA LEU A 748 -28.90 12.04 21.73
C LEU A 748 -30.27 11.38 21.70
N THR A 749 -30.63 10.73 20.60
CA THR A 749 -31.84 9.91 20.52
C THR A 749 -31.45 8.49 20.14
N VAL A 750 -31.65 7.55 21.06
CA VAL A 750 -31.31 6.14 20.90
C VAL A 750 -32.59 5.36 20.66
N GLY A 751 -32.73 4.74 19.48
CA GLY A 751 -33.85 3.85 19.17
C GLY A 751 -33.56 2.43 19.64
N LEU A 752 -34.54 1.82 20.31
CA LEU A 752 -34.42 0.50 20.93
C LEU A 752 -35.12 -0.59 20.12
N TYR A 753 -34.59 -1.81 20.20
CA TYR A 753 -35.32 -3.03 19.86
C TYR A 753 -36.35 -3.38 20.95
N ASP A 754 -37.25 -4.32 20.66
CA ASP A 754 -38.29 -4.78 21.61
C ASP A 754 -37.72 -5.45 22.88
N ASP A 755 -36.48 -5.93 22.82
CA ASP A 755 -35.71 -6.48 23.94
C ASP A 755 -35.02 -5.41 24.80
N GLY A 756 -35.15 -4.12 24.45
CA GLY A 756 -34.55 -2.99 25.16
C GLY A 756 -33.12 -2.65 24.74
N GLN A 757 -32.47 -3.45 23.89
CA GLN A 757 -31.12 -3.13 23.40
C GLN A 757 -31.15 -1.96 22.39
N PRO A 758 -30.10 -1.10 22.37
CA PRO A 758 -30.03 0.00 21.41
C PRO A 758 -29.70 -0.52 20.01
N GLY A 759 -30.48 -0.08 19.02
CA GLY A 759 -30.31 -0.44 17.61
C GLY A 759 -30.02 0.75 16.68
N GLU A 760 -30.15 1.98 17.15
CA GLU A 760 -29.77 3.19 16.41
C GLU A 760 -29.44 4.35 17.36
N LEU A 761 -28.63 5.29 16.89
CA LEU A 761 -28.21 6.50 17.59
C LEU A 761 -28.27 7.69 16.62
N PHE A 762 -29.10 8.68 16.94
CA PHE A 762 -29.11 9.99 16.30
C PHE A 762 -28.50 11.04 17.25
N ILE A 763 -27.72 11.97 16.70
CA ILE A 763 -27.00 13.00 17.46
C ILE A 763 -27.31 14.37 16.82
N THR A 764 -28.29 15.09 17.36
CA THR A 764 -28.72 16.38 16.82
C THR A 764 -28.05 17.52 17.57
N MET A 765 -27.21 18.31 16.90
CA MET A 765 -26.55 19.48 17.48
C MET A 765 -27.40 20.74 17.30
N ALA A 766 -27.47 21.62 18.32
CA ALA A 766 -28.33 22.81 18.29
C ALA A 766 -27.94 23.89 17.26
N LYS A 767 -26.78 23.76 16.60
CA LYS A 767 -26.37 24.55 15.43
C LYS A 767 -26.32 23.65 14.19
N GLU A 768 -27.49 23.42 13.59
CA GLU A 768 -27.62 22.72 12.31
C GLU A 768 -26.80 23.41 11.21
N GLY A 769 -26.31 22.63 10.24
CA GLY A 769 -25.47 23.12 9.14
C GLY A 769 -24.00 23.41 9.50
N SER A 770 -23.56 23.16 10.73
CA SER A 770 -22.15 23.25 11.12
C SER A 770 -21.36 21.96 10.79
N THR A 771 -20.05 22.08 10.58
CA THR A 771 -19.15 20.92 10.35
C THR A 771 -19.23 19.88 11.47
N ILE A 772 -19.42 20.33 12.72
CA ILE A 772 -19.61 19.44 13.88
C ILE A 772 -20.95 18.70 13.77
N GLY A 773 -22.03 19.37 13.36
CA GLY A 773 -23.33 18.72 13.11
C GLY A 773 -23.22 17.59 12.09
N GLY A 774 -22.70 17.87 10.89
CA GLY A 774 -22.53 16.86 9.84
C GLY A 774 -21.61 15.70 10.23
N LEU A 775 -20.58 15.95 11.06
CA LEU A 775 -19.72 14.89 11.62
C LEU A 775 -20.48 14.02 12.63
N MET A 776 -21.32 14.61 13.48
CA MET A 776 -22.13 13.89 14.46
C MET A 776 -23.26 13.09 13.79
N ASP A 777 -23.91 13.62 12.75
CA ASP A 777 -24.87 12.87 11.93
C ASP A 777 -24.23 11.65 11.26
N SER A 778 -23.01 11.83 10.72
CA SER A 778 -22.22 10.76 10.11
C SER A 778 -21.83 9.69 11.14
N LEU A 779 -21.41 10.11 12.34
CA LEU A 779 -21.08 9.20 13.45
C LEU A 779 -22.31 8.42 13.93
N GLY A 780 -23.43 9.10 14.17
CA GLY A 780 -24.69 8.45 14.57
C GLY A 780 -25.16 7.42 13.54
N THR A 781 -25.06 7.76 12.25
CA THR A 781 -25.34 6.83 11.15
C THR A 781 -24.42 5.61 11.18
N ALA A 782 -23.10 5.80 11.33
CA ALA A 782 -22.14 4.70 11.39
C ALA A 782 -22.35 3.78 12.60
N VAL A 783 -22.65 4.36 13.77
CA VAL A 783 -22.97 3.62 15.01
C VAL A 783 -24.28 2.85 14.86
N SER A 784 -25.31 3.45 14.28
CA SER A 784 -26.59 2.79 13.99
C SER A 784 -26.41 1.58 13.06
N VAL A 785 -25.57 1.70 12.03
CA VAL A 785 -25.22 0.56 11.17
C VAL A 785 -24.49 -0.53 11.97
N ALA A 786 -23.51 -0.17 12.80
CA ALA A 786 -22.77 -1.12 13.63
C ALA A 786 -23.68 -1.91 14.59
N LEU A 787 -24.57 -1.23 15.31
CA LEU A 787 -25.56 -1.85 16.21
C LEU A 787 -26.48 -2.81 15.43
N GLN A 788 -26.94 -2.41 14.24
CA GLN A 788 -27.82 -3.24 13.40
C GLN A 788 -27.12 -4.46 12.79
N TYR A 789 -25.80 -4.47 12.68
CA TYR A 789 -25.00 -5.66 12.33
C TYR A 789 -24.58 -6.49 13.55
N GLY A 790 -25.09 -6.17 14.75
CA GLY A 790 -24.87 -6.95 15.96
C GLY A 790 -23.56 -6.65 16.68
N VAL A 791 -22.96 -5.47 16.48
CA VAL A 791 -21.79 -5.05 17.27
C VAL A 791 -22.26 -4.72 18.71
N PRO A 792 -21.71 -5.38 19.75
CA PRO A 792 -22.12 -5.12 21.13
C PRO A 792 -21.79 -3.69 21.59
N VAL A 793 -22.67 -3.10 22.41
CA VAL A 793 -22.54 -1.73 22.91
C VAL A 793 -21.27 -1.56 23.72
N GLU A 794 -20.91 -2.56 24.51
CA GLU A 794 -19.69 -2.65 25.32
C GLU A 794 -18.43 -2.49 24.47
N SER A 795 -18.44 -3.04 23.26
CA SER A 795 -17.31 -2.94 22.31
C SER A 795 -17.18 -1.53 21.72
N LEU A 796 -18.32 -0.85 21.50
CA LEU A 796 -18.32 0.54 21.05
C LEU A 796 -17.89 1.48 22.17
N VAL A 797 -18.51 1.35 23.35
CA VAL A 797 -18.16 2.12 24.55
C VAL A 797 -16.66 1.99 24.84
N LYS A 798 -16.13 0.78 24.97
CA LYS A 798 -14.69 0.53 25.23
C LYS A 798 -13.74 1.16 24.19
N LYS A 799 -14.17 1.33 22.93
CA LYS A 799 -13.35 1.93 21.87
C LYS A 799 -13.42 3.46 21.78
N PHE A 800 -14.57 4.04 22.14
CA PHE A 800 -14.84 5.47 21.93
C PHE A 800 -14.79 6.30 23.21
N THR A 801 -14.89 5.69 24.40
CA THR A 801 -14.60 6.41 25.64
C THR A 801 -13.15 6.84 25.73
N HIS A 802 -12.92 7.99 26.37
CA HIS A 802 -11.63 8.62 26.64
C HIS A 802 -10.86 9.21 25.46
N GLN A 803 -11.44 9.22 24.26
CA GLN A 803 -10.91 9.97 23.12
C GLN A 803 -10.89 11.48 23.41
N ARG A 804 -9.77 12.14 23.09
CA ARG A 804 -9.50 13.55 23.40
C ARG A 804 -9.50 14.40 22.14
N PHE A 805 -10.42 15.35 22.01
CA PHE A 805 -10.44 16.38 20.97
C PHE A 805 -11.57 17.39 21.23
N GLU A 806 -11.45 18.60 20.68
CA GLU A 806 -12.46 19.65 20.82
C GLU A 806 -13.75 19.36 20.04
N PRO A 807 -14.95 19.67 20.56
CA PRO A 807 -15.20 20.33 21.85
C PRO A 807 -15.03 19.42 23.07
N ALA A 808 -14.21 19.87 24.02
CA ALA A 808 -13.98 19.23 25.31
C ALA A 808 -14.28 20.20 26.47
N GLY A 809 -14.50 19.68 27.67
CA GLY A 809 -14.65 20.49 28.88
C GLY A 809 -15.81 20.10 29.78
N MET A 810 -16.25 21.07 30.57
CA MET A 810 -17.24 20.87 31.63
C MET A 810 -18.65 20.67 31.04
N THR A 811 -19.43 19.76 31.65
CA THR A 811 -20.76 19.37 31.16
C THR A 811 -21.85 19.65 32.20
N THR A 812 -23.10 19.68 31.75
CA THR A 812 -24.27 19.80 32.64
C THR A 812 -24.65 18.50 33.35
N ASN A 813 -24.07 17.35 32.97
CA ASN A 813 -24.37 16.06 33.59
C ASN A 813 -23.51 15.85 34.85
N ARG A 814 -24.17 15.65 36.00
CA ARG A 814 -23.54 15.44 37.31
C ARG A 814 -22.71 14.14 37.40
N GLU A 815 -23.00 13.15 36.56
CA GLU A 815 -22.29 11.86 36.48
C GLU A 815 -21.10 11.91 35.53
N ILE A 816 -21.09 12.87 34.59
CA ILE A 816 -19.99 13.11 33.64
C ILE A 816 -19.57 14.60 33.76
N PRO A 817 -18.93 15.04 34.87
CA PRO A 817 -18.70 16.46 35.11
C PRO A 817 -17.80 17.10 34.05
N ILE A 818 -16.82 16.36 33.54
CA ILE A 818 -15.92 16.76 32.46
C ILE A 818 -15.90 15.66 31.39
N ALA A 819 -16.04 16.08 30.14
CA ALA A 819 -15.90 15.27 28.94
C ALA A 819 -14.62 15.62 28.18
N LYS A 820 -13.92 14.61 27.68
CA LYS A 820 -12.66 14.78 26.91
C LYS A 820 -12.89 15.08 25.42
N SER A 821 -14.12 14.86 24.95
CA SER A 821 -14.64 15.20 23.63
C SER A 821 -16.17 14.99 23.64
N LEU A 822 -16.87 15.43 22.59
CA LEU A 822 -18.26 15.02 22.32
C LEU A 822 -18.40 13.49 22.32
N VAL A 823 -17.46 12.77 21.72
CA VAL A 823 -17.51 11.30 21.57
C VAL A 823 -17.26 10.59 22.90
N ASP A 824 -16.32 11.06 23.72
CA ASP A 824 -16.11 10.56 25.09
C ASP A 824 -17.41 10.66 25.91
N TYR A 825 -18.12 11.79 25.83
CA TYR A 825 -19.39 11.98 26.54
C TYR A 825 -20.48 11.01 26.06
N ILE A 826 -20.69 10.93 24.74
CA ILE A 826 -21.76 10.11 24.15
C ILE A 826 -21.61 8.65 24.57
N PHE A 827 -20.41 8.09 24.45
CA PHE A 827 -20.19 6.70 24.78
C PHE A 827 -20.08 6.42 26.28
N ARG A 828 -19.63 7.37 27.11
CA ARG A 828 -19.74 7.24 28.58
C ARG A 828 -21.20 7.24 29.02
N TRP A 829 -22.04 8.09 28.43
CA TRP A 829 -23.47 8.11 28.72
C TRP A 829 -24.17 6.82 28.22
N MET A 830 -23.91 6.37 27.00
CA MET A 830 -24.42 5.07 26.52
C MET A 830 -23.97 3.90 27.41
N GLY A 831 -22.73 3.92 27.92
CA GLY A 831 -22.29 2.94 28.90
C GLY A 831 -23.10 2.98 30.20
N MET A 832 -23.38 4.17 30.72
CA MET A 832 -24.17 4.35 31.96
C MET A 832 -25.64 3.91 31.83
N GLU A 833 -26.23 3.96 30.64
CA GLU A 833 -27.63 3.56 30.39
C GLU A 833 -27.80 2.10 29.95
N PHE A 834 -26.85 1.54 29.19
CA PHE A 834 -27.03 0.24 28.52
C PHE A 834 -26.06 -0.87 28.98
N ILE A 835 -25.13 -0.59 29.91
CA ILE A 835 -24.17 -1.59 30.42
C ILE A 835 -24.29 -1.69 31.95
N ASP A 836 -24.72 -2.85 32.42
CA ASP A 836 -24.86 -3.14 33.86
C ASP A 836 -23.53 -2.93 34.61
N GLY A 837 -23.61 -2.25 35.77
CA GLY A 837 -22.47 -1.92 36.62
C GLY A 837 -21.51 -0.85 36.06
N TYR A 838 -21.64 -0.41 34.81
CA TYR A 838 -20.77 0.62 34.23
C TYR A 838 -20.95 1.97 34.92
N ARG A 839 -22.18 2.31 35.35
CA ARG A 839 -22.49 3.53 36.10
C ARG A 839 -21.77 3.55 37.45
N ASP A 840 -21.87 2.49 38.24
CA ASP A 840 -21.28 2.40 39.60
C ASP A 840 -19.74 2.37 39.60
N ALA A 841 -19.15 1.94 38.49
CA ALA A 841 -17.71 1.94 38.27
C ALA A 841 -17.15 3.30 37.82
N ASN A 842 -17.95 4.13 37.12
CA ASN A 842 -17.46 5.34 36.44
C ASN A 842 -18.08 6.67 36.91
N ALA A 843 -19.16 6.64 37.69
CA ALA A 843 -19.75 7.84 38.27
C ALA A 843 -18.94 8.34 39.49
N PRO A 844 -18.80 9.67 39.70
CA PRO A 844 -18.08 10.20 40.85
C PRO A 844 -18.74 9.82 42.19
N ARG A 845 -18.10 8.96 42.98
CA ARG A 845 -18.58 8.58 44.32
C ARG A 845 -18.52 9.79 45.26
N ARG A 846 -19.68 10.24 45.75
CA ARG A 846 -19.77 11.29 46.76
C ARG A 846 -19.91 10.68 48.15
N ILE A 847 -19.00 11.05 49.05
CA ILE A 847 -19.16 10.77 50.48
C ILE A 847 -20.16 11.79 51.04
N GLY A 848 -21.32 11.33 51.50
CA GLY A 848 -22.31 12.19 52.18
C GLY A 848 -23.70 12.26 51.57
N ALA A 849 -24.41 11.13 51.53
CA ALA A 849 -25.87 11.08 51.62
C ALA A 849 -26.23 9.87 52.50
N GLY A 850 -27.18 10.05 53.42
CA GLY A 850 -27.46 9.09 54.50
C GLY A 850 -28.12 7.79 54.03
N ARG A 851 -28.06 6.78 54.91
CA ARG A 851 -28.84 5.54 54.81
C ARG A 851 -30.33 5.87 54.93
N ASP A 852 -31.15 5.17 54.16
CA ASP A 852 -32.41 4.61 54.65
C ASP A 852 -32.45 3.13 54.26
N GLU A 853 -32.80 2.28 55.22
CA GLU A 853 -32.91 0.82 55.08
C GLU A 853 -34.42 0.41 55.03
N PRO A 854 -34.77 -0.87 54.79
CA PRO A 854 -35.98 -1.19 54.01
C PRO A 854 -37.30 -1.19 54.79
N GLU A 855 -38.39 -0.84 54.11
CA GLU A 855 -39.74 -1.23 54.53
C GLU A 855 -40.14 -2.61 53.96
N GLU A 856 -40.56 -3.51 54.85
CA GLU A 856 -41.06 -4.85 54.51
C GLU A 856 -42.59 -4.90 54.29
N SER A 857 -43.00 -5.98 53.63
CA SER A 857 -44.30 -6.68 53.72
C SER A 857 -45.47 -6.23 52.82
N GLY A 858 -46.12 -7.21 52.16
CA GLY A 858 -47.29 -6.96 51.30
C GLY A 858 -47.68 -8.09 50.31
N VAL A 859 -47.88 -9.31 50.80
CA VAL A 859 -48.23 -10.53 50.02
C VAL A 859 -49.44 -10.37 49.07
N SER A 860 -49.37 -10.92 47.83
CA SER A 860 -50.35 -11.90 47.26
C SER A 860 -50.76 -11.74 45.76
N ARG A 861 -50.45 -12.79 44.97
CA ARG A 861 -51.22 -13.44 43.89
C ARG A 861 -51.85 -12.66 42.71
N ARG A 862 -51.46 -13.11 41.50
CA ARG A 862 -52.26 -13.34 40.25
C ARG A 862 -53.60 -12.59 40.07
N ALA A 863 -53.70 -11.88 38.94
CA ALA A 863 -54.89 -11.91 38.08
C ALA A 863 -54.49 -11.74 36.61
N GLU A 864 -55.08 -12.53 35.72
CA GLU A 864 -55.07 -12.29 34.27
C GLU A 864 -56.03 -11.14 33.93
N VAL A 865 -55.83 -10.46 32.80
CA VAL A 865 -56.90 -9.65 32.19
C VAL A 865 -57.02 -9.98 30.69
N VAL A 866 -58.24 -10.33 30.31
CA VAL A 866 -58.67 -10.78 28.99
C VAL A 866 -59.05 -9.58 28.09
N VAL A 867 -58.86 -9.74 26.78
CA VAL A 867 -59.26 -8.77 25.73
C VAL A 867 -60.77 -8.80 25.48
N VAL A 868 -61.45 -7.64 25.46
CA VAL A 868 -62.71 -7.41 24.71
C VAL A 868 -62.76 -5.99 24.11
N GLU A 869 -63.46 -5.88 22.99
CA GLU A 869 -63.56 -4.80 22.00
C GLU A 869 -64.23 -3.48 22.46
N ARG A 870 -63.96 -2.37 21.73
CA ARG A 870 -64.98 -1.70 20.87
C ARG A 870 -64.40 -0.64 19.92
N ALA A 871 -65.12 -0.39 18.83
CA ALA A 871 -64.83 0.63 17.82
C ALA A 871 -65.74 1.86 17.96
N GLU A 872 -65.33 3.04 17.46
CA GLU A 872 -66.21 3.94 16.66
C GLU A 872 -65.51 5.18 16.03
N ARG A 873 -65.59 5.24 14.69
CA ARG A 873 -65.90 6.38 13.79
C ARG A 873 -65.88 7.84 14.33
N VAL A 874 -65.10 8.72 13.66
CA VAL A 874 -65.44 10.15 13.39
C VAL A 874 -65.05 10.51 11.94
N GLN A 875 -65.68 11.51 11.33
CA GLN A 875 -65.69 11.76 9.88
C GLN A 875 -65.50 13.25 9.52
N ARG A 876 -64.87 13.50 8.35
CA ARG A 876 -65.02 14.68 7.44
C ARG A 876 -64.49 16.06 7.89
N LEU A 877 -63.66 16.66 7.04
CA LEU A 877 -64.06 17.78 6.14
C LEU A 877 -62.96 18.13 5.12
N ALA A 878 -63.37 18.55 3.92
CA ALA A 878 -62.53 19.08 2.85
C ALA A 878 -63.38 20.03 1.96
N PRO A 879 -62.75 21.03 1.32
CA PRO A 879 -63.15 21.47 -0.03
C PRO A 879 -61.91 21.67 -0.95
N ASP A 880 -61.86 21.05 -2.14
CA ASP A 880 -62.19 21.62 -3.47
C ASP A 880 -60.97 22.27 -4.19
N ALA A 881 -60.83 22.25 -5.52
CA ALA A 881 -61.49 21.49 -6.59
C ALA A 881 -60.64 21.53 -7.89
N GLY A 882 -60.90 20.63 -8.85
CA GLY A 882 -60.28 20.69 -10.20
C GLY A 882 -60.39 19.39 -11.01
N ALA A 883 -61.51 19.17 -11.72
CA ALA A 883 -61.72 18.01 -12.62
C ALA A 883 -60.91 18.15 -13.94
N LEU A 884 -60.51 17.09 -14.65
CA LEU A 884 -61.28 16.16 -15.51
C LEU A 884 -60.30 15.06 -16.03
N SER A 885 -60.65 13.88 -16.58
CA SER A 885 -61.92 13.11 -16.67
C SER A 885 -61.62 11.66 -17.14
N GLU A 886 -62.56 10.73 -16.92
CA GLU A 886 -62.57 9.32 -17.40
C GLU A 886 -63.98 9.02 -18.02
N PRO A 887 -64.32 7.89 -18.71
CA PRO A 887 -63.99 6.53 -18.26
C PRO A 887 -63.98 5.32 -19.28
N LYS A 888 -63.79 4.11 -18.71
CA LYS A 888 -64.38 2.78 -19.04
C LYS A 888 -63.77 1.79 -20.07
N GLY A 889 -63.45 0.59 -19.57
CA GLY A 889 -63.47 -0.71 -20.28
C GLY A 889 -62.75 -1.84 -19.52
N ALA A 890 -63.47 -2.86 -19.00
CA ALA A 890 -62.93 -3.99 -18.19
C ALA A 890 -63.60 -5.33 -18.63
N PRO A 891 -63.53 -6.51 -17.94
CA PRO A 891 -62.69 -6.99 -16.81
C PRO A 891 -62.21 -8.50 -16.89
N GLY A 892 -61.46 -8.96 -15.87
CA GLY A 892 -61.49 -10.37 -15.34
C GLY A 892 -60.21 -11.24 -15.48
N ALA A 893 -59.93 -12.27 -14.67
CA ALA A 893 -60.45 -12.72 -13.36
C ALA A 893 -59.60 -13.89 -12.75
N ALA A 894 -59.62 -14.08 -11.41
CA ALA A 894 -59.33 -15.34 -10.64
C ALA A 894 -57.90 -15.97 -10.68
N ALA A 895 -57.43 -16.86 -9.76
CA ALA A 895 -57.71 -17.16 -8.33
C ALA A 895 -56.73 -18.26 -7.77
N ARG A 896 -56.79 -18.55 -6.44
CA ARG A 896 -56.24 -19.72 -5.65
C ARG A 896 -54.74 -19.68 -5.26
N LYS A 897 -54.33 -19.74 -3.97
CA LYS A 897 -54.40 -20.74 -2.85
C LYS A 897 -53.12 -21.62 -2.78
N GLN A 898 -52.26 -21.51 -1.76
CA GLN A 898 -52.31 -22.05 -0.37
C GLN A 898 -52.08 -23.57 -0.21
N SER A 899 -51.03 -23.95 0.54
CA SER A 899 -50.97 -25.15 1.41
C SER A 899 -49.78 -25.05 2.39
N ALA A 900 -49.88 -25.66 3.58
CA ALA A 900 -48.88 -25.60 4.66
C ALA A 900 -48.72 -26.95 5.40
N GLY A 901 -47.68 -27.09 6.23
CA GLY A 901 -47.48 -28.17 7.22
C GLY A 901 -46.22 -29.04 7.03
N VAL A 902 -45.63 -29.71 8.03
CA VAL A 902 -45.77 -29.70 9.51
C VAL A 902 -44.43 -30.14 10.15
N SER A 903 -44.21 -29.76 11.42
CA SER A 903 -43.09 -29.96 12.36
C SER A 903 -42.46 -31.37 12.52
N THR A 904 -41.22 -31.43 13.03
CA THR A 904 -40.86 -32.20 14.26
C THR A 904 -39.51 -31.76 14.88
N VAL A 905 -39.34 -31.96 16.19
CA VAL A 905 -38.15 -31.62 17.00
C VAL A 905 -37.78 -32.82 17.89
N VAL A 906 -36.49 -33.03 18.17
CA VAL A 906 -35.98 -33.99 19.16
C VAL A 906 -34.90 -33.32 20.02
N VAL A 907 -34.87 -33.64 21.31
CA VAL A 907 -33.92 -33.11 22.33
C VAL A 907 -33.25 -34.29 23.04
N VAL A 908 -31.96 -34.15 23.40
CA VAL A 908 -31.22 -35.08 24.28
C VAL A 908 -30.26 -34.26 25.18
N GLU A 909 -30.04 -34.71 26.42
CA GLU A 909 -29.38 -33.96 27.51
C GLU A 909 -27.87 -34.24 27.73
N SER A 910 -27.17 -33.20 28.21
CA SER A 910 -26.15 -33.12 29.29
C SER A 910 -25.15 -34.24 29.62
N ALA A 911 -23.87 -33.86 29.77
CA ALA A 911 -22.98 -34.35 30.84
C ALA A 911 -21.81 -33.37 31.12
N THR A 912 -21.39 -33.22 32.38
CA THR A 912 -20.23 -32.42 32.83
C THR A 912 -19.20 -33.26 33.58
N VAL A 913 -17.90 -32.92 33.47
CA VAL A 913 -16.77 -33.52 34.21
C VAL A 913 -15.78 -32.41 34.59
N ALA A 914 -15.02 -32.57 35.69
CA ALA A 914 -14.29 -31.48 36.35
C ALA A 914 -12.80 -31.77 36.66
N THR A 915 -12.03 -30.68 36.89
CA THR A 915 -10.70 -30.56 37.55
C THR A 915 -9.46 -31.13 36.80
N PRO A 916 -8.20 -30.72 37.11
CA PRO A 916 -7.72 -29.83 38.19
C PRO A 916 -6.84 -28.62 37.75
N ALA A 917 -6.38 -27.84 38.74
CA ALA A 917 -5.55 -26.62 38.58
C ALA A 917 -4.03 -26.87 38.65
N GLY A 918 -3.22 -25.94 38.15
CA GLY A 918 -1.75 -25.97 38.29
C GLY A 918 -1.03 -24.63 38.03
N ALA A 919 -0.23 -24.21 39.02
CA ALA A 919 0.85 -23.19 38.99
C ALA A 919 0.53 -21.74 38.54
N VAL A 920 0.43 -20.84 39.51
CA VAL A 920 0.57 -19.37 39.33
C VAL A 920 1.93 -18.93 39.88
N SER A 921 2.64 -18.04 39.16
CA SER A 921 3.98 -17.56 39.54
C SER A 921 3.94 -16.54 40.68
N ALA A 922 4.87 -16.64 41.63
CA ALA A 922 4.96 -15.80 42.84
C ALA A 922 5.11 -14.28 42.57
N LEU A 923 5.45 -13.88 41.34
CA LEU A 923 5.57 -12.47 40.94
C LEU A 923 4.21 -11.73 40.95
N SER A 924 3.08 -12.44 40.79
CA SER A 924 1.74 -11.83 40.77
C SER A 924 1.23 -11.39 42.15
N VAL A 925 1.84 -11.86 43.24
CA VAL A 925 1.47 -11.49 44.63
C VAL A 925 2.16 -10.18 45.04
N ALA A 926 3.39 -9.95 44.58
CA ALA A 926 4.21 -8.81 45.01
C ALA A 926 3.76 -7.43 44.46
N MET A 927 2.89 -7.38 43.45
CA MET A 927 2.39 -6.11 42.90
C MET A 927 1.07 -5.63 43.52
N THR A 928 0.38 -6.47 44.30
CA THR A 928 -0.90 -6.09 44.94
C THR A 928 -0.69 -5.21 46.18
N ASP A 929 0.38 -5.43 46.93
CA ASP A 929 0.61 -4.79 48.25
C ASP A 929 1.05 -3.32 48.18
N CYS A 930 1.45 -2.81 47.02
CA CYS A 930 1.93 -1.42 46.86
C CYS A 930 0.86 -0.40 46.42
N GLN A 931 -0.41 -0.81 46.25
CA GLN A 931 -1.49 0.07 45.77
C GLN A 931 -2.80 0.02 46.60
N GLY A 932 -2.85 -0.78 47.68
CA GLY A 932 -4.11 -1.09 48.38
C GLY A 932 -4.81 0.07 49.11
N ASP A 933 -4.08 1.12 49.52
CA ASP A 933 -4.55 2.09 50.52
C ASP A 933 -4.43 3.58 50.09
N ALA A 934 -4.27 3.85 48.79
CA ALA A 934 -4.16 5.24 48.29
C ALA A 934 -5.55 5.87 48.04
N PRO A 935 -5.94 6.95 48.77
CA PRO A 935 -7.25 7.57 48.60
C PRO A 935 -7.40 8.27 47.24
N ALA A 936 -8.64 8.36 46.75
CA ALA A 936 -8.97 9.19 45.59
C ALA A 936 -8.85 10.68 45.93
N CYS A 937 -8.39 11.49 44.97
CA CYS A 937 -8.24 12.92 45.13
C CYS A 937 -9.60 13.60 45.37
N ASP A 938 -9.71 14.38 46.44
CA ASP A 938 -10.93 15.12 46.80
C ASP A 938 -11.32 16.21 45.79
N VAL A 939 -10.34 16.85 45.14
CA VAL A 939 -10.55 17.88 44.11
C VAL A 939 -10.97 17.31 42.75
N CYS A 940 -10.39 16.19 42.31
CA CYS A 940 -10.57 15.70 40.93
C CYS A 940 -10.86 14.19 40.77
N GLY A 941 -11.06 13.45 41.86
CA GLY A 941 -11.45 12.04 41.87
C GLY A 941 -10.38 11.04 41.40
N THR A 942 -9.21 11.50 40.94
CA THR A 942 -8.13 10.62 40.46
C THR A 942 -7.43 9.93 41.63
N ILE A 943 -7.14 8.63 41.52
CA ILE A 943 -6.37 7.90 42.55
C ILE A 943 -5.02 8.59 42.76
N THR A 944 -4.71 8.94 44.00
CA THR A 944 -3.46 9.60 44.35
C THR A 944 -2.29 8.62 44.43
N VAL A 945 -1.07 9.13 44.35
CA VAL A 945 0.15 8.33 44.57
C VAL A 945 0.79 8.77 45.88
N ARG A 946 1.24 7.81 46.70
CA ARG A 946 1.87 8.09 47.99
C ARG A 946 3.20 8.83 47.78
N ASN A 947 3.37 9.95 48.47
CA ASN A 947 4.54 10.82 48.36
C ASN A 947 5.01 11.19 49.78
N GLY A 948 5.83 10.32 50.37
CA GLY A 948 6.23 10.41 51.78
C GLY A 948 5.06 10.14 52.73
N ALA A 949 4.83 11.06 53.66
CA ALA A 949 3.68 11.04 54.57
C ALA A 949 2.37 11.50 53.91
N CYS A 950 2.45 12.20 52.77
CA CYS A 950 1.29 12.72 52.05
C CYS A 950 0.91 11.84 50.85
N TYR A 951 -0.19 12.19 50.21
CA TYR A 951 -0.61 11.69 48.91
C TYR A 951 -0.62 12.83 47.88
N LYS A 952 -0.07 12.61 46.69
CA LYS A 952 -0.05 13.60 45.59
C LYS A 952 -0.94 13.14 44.44
N CYS A 953 -1.80 14.03 43.96
CA CYS A 953 -2.55 13.84 42.72
C CYS A 953 -1.69 14.25 41.52
N LEU A 954 -1.32 13.30 40.67
CA LEU A 954 -0.55 13.58 39.46
C LEU A 954 -1.36 14.30 38.36
N ASN A 955 -2.69 14.32 38.46
CA ASN A 955 -3.58 14.93 37.45
C ASN A 955 -3.84 16.43 37.67
N CYS A 956 -3.93 16.89 38.93
CA CYS A 956 -4.18 18.31 39.26
C CYS A 956 -3.12 18.94 40.17
N GLY A 957 -2.06 18.20 40.54
CA GLY A 957 -1.00 18.67 41.42
C GLY A 957 -1.37 18.78 42.91
N HIS A 958 -2.64 18.61 43.27
CA HIS A 958 -3.11 18.74 44.66
C HIS A 958 -2.48 17.68 45.58
N SER A 959 -2.14 18.07 46.81
CA SER A 959 -1.51 17.21 47.81
C SER A 959 -2.39 17.11 49.05
N MET A 960 -2.59 15.89 49.55
CA MET A 960 -3.57 15.56 50.59
C MET A 960 -2.92 14.73 51.69
N GLY A 961 -3.48 14.80 52.91
CA GLY A 961 -3.02 13.95 54.03
C GLY A 961 -1.64 14.31 54.59
N CYS A 962 -1.09 15.48 54.26
CA CYS A 962 0.07 16.01 54.98
C CYS A 962 -0.32 16.36 56.42
N SER A 963 0.46 15.88 57.38
CA SER A 963 0.44 16.31 58.80
C SER A 963 1.55 17.35 59.02
#